data_AF-A0A919RKR8-F1
#
_entry.id   AF-A0A919RKR8-F1
#
_cell.length_a   1.000
_cell.length_b   1.000
_cell.length_c   1.000
_cell.angle_alpha   90.00
_cell.angle_beta   90.00
_cell.angle_gamma   90.00
#
_symmetry.space_group_name_H-M   'P 1'
#
loop_
_entity.id
_entity.type
_entity.pdbx_description
1 polymer ?
#
loop_
_entity_poly.entity_id
_entity_poly.type
_entity_poly.pdbx_seq_one_letter_code
_entity_poly.pdbx_strand_id
1 'polypeptide(L)'
;MAAPLFIRSPARGQRPMRKLRCLLIAAALCYPALAVSLVPAAQAGRLSYPRQPVATGHGGAVATEHPLASRAAIDVLNAGGNAVDAAVAASAVQSVVRPFSGGIGGGGFMQVYRKATNTFTVLDHRSAAAASFNARSFVDPVTGRPHHEDTVVNSGPAAGVPGVVKAWEHAVRQYGSGMSLATLLRPAVQIAERGFLSDANLVREITENAARFCAFPGTKALYLNADCSVPPAGTLIRNPGLAATYQAIGTQGSSAFYQGAIARSIAGTVNTPPAAPNPPFPILAGSMTAADLSGYRVHEYPAQTVDYRGYKVHLAPPPASGVTVGQALNILEGYDLANMPRAQALHYYLEASRRAFADQQTYLGDPATHRPAMPLTGLLSDRYAEQVRQRIADTSPQRVVPPGDPWPYDADPAKTVAPAPAAGKRTVSAGFTGLADASTWESGPGFTTTAKGGTGTTIDVRGEAGVMRLGAAAGSYARAETDMAPVADSELLTRFKIDDLGGDRRLRFWLRAGTWKHATSPAGGYAVEINAAADTVRLIRARDGQAVRGLATFPYRRTTGWQWLRFSVEGDKLKLRIWADGRSEPRQTWTGTLTDTSVPGKGKALVSAIELTGGASGGAFSVDDLKVTDQRPVAFEAAFTGMRNGVNRNTGGRFTTASGNGVSSPGAAADVRGETGRLHLDGPKFSYARAEAVAPQLTDGELLVRFRVPDPGGDRRLRFWLRAGDWNTLVTPSHGYGLEIKSTTDQNEQNIRLLRIKQGSSPFTLTGIHHAMPPGRQWLRFRADGEGLRAKIWADGAQEPHDWQIQRADTEITGPGRLLIGATEPAGGDFHVDDVTLYDRDALDSGGAAAAQDNGSTIHLTVADSAGNIVAYTHTLGAIGGNGMVVPGRGFLLNNELSGRPGALTPPGHPNAPRGGMRPLSTQSPTIVTKNGDPVLALGTPGGGTIVTTVLQILINHIDFGMTLPDAVAAPRLSQRNDNPQGNTQIEQAFAGTPEHKALGTDHDQLFDISTLTYGIGAVNAITYLPAGQIQAVSEPVRRGGGSAMTQLP
;
A
#
# COMPACT_ATOMS: atom_id res chain seq x y z
N MET A 1 -63.94 6.88 49.11
CA MET A 1 -64.34 5.94 50.19
C MET A 1 -64.12 4.53 49.66
N ALA A 2 -63.57 3.56 50.38
CA ALA A 2 -62.94 3.58 51.71
C ALA A 2 -61.86 2.46 51.81
N ALA A 3 -61.07 2.48 52.89
CA ALA A 3 -60.11 1.44 53.29
C ALA A 3 -60.78 0.54 54.40
N PRO A 4 -60.11 -0.26 55.27
CA PRO A 4 -58.66 -0.52 55.43
C PRO A 4 -58.27 -2.00 55.76
N LEU A 5 -57.05 -2.16 56.29
CA LEU A 5 -56.36 -3.36 56.79
C LEU A 5 -57.09 -4.13 57.92
N PHE A 6 -56.59 -5.33 58.22
CA PHE A 6 -56.68 -5.97 59.54
C PHE A 6 -55.30 -6.16 60.21
N ILE A 7 -55.28 -6.38 61.53
CA ILE A 7 -54.11 -6.34 62.42
C ILE A 7 -54.24 -7.45 63.49
N ARG A 8 -53.13 -8.13 63.91
CA ARG A 8 -52.83 -8.43 65.35
C ARG A 8 -51.48 -9.12 65.66
N SER A 9 -51.07 -8.94 66.91
CA SER A 9 -49.85 -9.42 67.63
C SER A 9 -50.12 -10.75 68.38
N PRO A 10 -49.27 -11.29 69.31
CA PRO A 10 -48.66 -10.67 70.53
C PRO A 10 -47.11 -10.85 70.55
N ALA A 11 -46.29 -10.88 71.63
CA ALA A 11 -46.53 -11.01 73.07
C ALA A 11 -45.43 -10.40 74.00
N ARG A 12 -45.27 -10.96 75.21
CA ARG A 12 -44.44 -10.59 76.39
C ARG A 12 -43.26 -11.58 76.55
N GLY A 13 -42.17 -11.39 77.30
CA GLY A 13 -41.69 -10.37 78.28
C GLY A 13 -40.26 -10.76 78.75
N GLN A 14 -39.62 -10.29 79.84
CA GLN A 14 -39.96 -9.26 80.83
C GLN A 14 -38.69 -8.59 81.46
N ARG A 15 -38.45 -8.63 82.81
CA ARG A 15 -37.47 -7.84 83.62
C ARG A 15 -37.15 -8.56 84.98
N PRO A 16 -36.19 -8.16 85.89
CA PRO A 16 -35.64 -6.79 86.13
C PRO A 16 -34.19 -6.55 86.71
N MET A 17 -33.66 -5.33 86.48
CA MET A 17 -32.88 -4.46 87.43
C MET A 17 -31.44 -4.88 87.91
N ARG A 18 -30.52 -3.99 88.35
CA ARG A 18 -30.56 -2.56 88.79
C ARG A 18 -29.15 -1.88 88.78
N LYS A 19 -29.09 -0.52 88.63
CA LYS A 19 -28.03 0.45 89.07
C LYS A 19 -26.63 0.43 88.36
N LEU A 20 -25.87 1.54 88.21
CA LEU A 20 -26.12 3.01 88.31
C LEU A 20 -24.94 3.85 87.72
N ARG A 21 -25.17 5.16 87.44
CA ARG A 21 -24.26 6.25 86.99
C ARG A 21 -24.05 6.32 85.46
N CYS A 22 -24.45 7.37 84.70
CA CYS A 22 -24.36 8.85 84.80
C CYS A 22 -22.95 9.38 84.42
N LEU A 23 -22.76 10.43 83.61
CA LEU A 23 -23.68 11.49 83.09
C LEU A 23 -23.56 11.74 81.57
N LEU A 24 -24.60 12.38 81.00
CA LEU A 24 -24.65 13.14 79.74
C LEU A 24 -25.86 14.12 79.80
N ILE A 25 -26.09 14.94 78.77
CA ILE A 25 -27.19 15.94 78.61
C ILE A 25 -26.96 17.27 79.38
N ALA A 26 -27.14 18.47 78.82
CA ALA A 26 -27.19 18.92 77.41
C ALA A 26 -27.07 20.46 77.29
N ALA A 27 -26.72 20.94 76.09
CA ALA A 27 -27.12 22.22 75.52
C ALA A 27 -27.16 22.06 73.97
N ALA A 28 -27.92 22.88 73.24
CA ALA A 28 -28.17 22.67 71.80
C ALA A 28 -28.28 23.99 71.01
N LEU A 29 -28.02 23.94 69.69
CA LEU A 29 -28.85 24.54 68.62
C LEU A 29 -28.24 24.37 67.20
N CYS A 30 -29.12 24.31 66.19
CA CYS A 30 -28.95 24.60 64.75
C CYS A 30 -27.74 24.01 63.96
N TYR A 31 -27.98 22.94 63.18
CA TYR A 31 -28.08 22.98 61.70
C TYR A 31 -28.35 21.56 61.12
N PRO A 32 -29.19 21.39 60.08
CA PRO A 32 -29.30 20.13 59.35
C PRO A 32 -28.25 20.05 58.22
N ALA A 33 -27.36 19.07 58.29
CA ALA A 33 -26.39 18.74 57.22
C ALA A 33 -26.55 17.28 56.78
N LEU A 34 -26.22 16.98 55.51
CA LEU A 34 -26.54 15.71 54.86
C LEU A 34 -25.78 14.52 55.49
N ALA A 35 -26.53 13.61 56.12
CA ALA A 35 -26.05 12.26 56.39
C ALA A 35 -26.17 11.39 55.11
N VAL A 36 -25.31 11.63 54.12
CA VAL A 36 -25.17 10.72 52.98
C VAL A 36 -24.69 9.36 53.52
N SER A 37 -25.53 8.33 53.38
CA SER A 37 -25.15 6.98 53.76
C SER A 37 -24.12 6.45 52.76
N LEU A 38 -22.84 6.54 53.15
CA LEU A 38 -21.70 5.99 52.39
C LEU A 38 -21.79 4.46 52.34
N VAL A 39 -22.49 3.95 51.34
CA VAL A 39 -22.37 2.55 50.91
C VAL A 39 -20.92 2.36 50.45
N PRO A 40 -20.15 1.41 51.01
CA PRO A 40 -18.76 1.19 50.60
C PRO A 40 -18.67 0.81 49.12
N ALA A 41 -17.64 1.30 48.42
CA ALA A 41 -17.41 1.07 46.99
C ALA A 41 -17.05 -0.38 46.60
N ALA A 42 -17.37 -1.36 47.46
CA ALA A 42 -17.01 -2.77 47.34
C ALA A 42 -17.82 -3.56 46.29
N GLN A 43 -18.80 -2.93 45.62
CA GLN A 43 -19.66 -3.59 44.63
C GLN A 43 -19.25 -3.40 43.16
N ALA A 44 -18.26 -2.54 42.87
CA ALA A 44 -17.72 -2.37 41.52
C ALA A 44 -16.99 -3.63 41.00
N GLY A 45 -16.48 -4.49 41.89
CA GLY A 45 -15.64 -5.65 41.55
C GLY A 45 -16.38 -6.95 41.17
N ARG A 46 -17.66 -6.92 40.80
CA ARG A 46 -18.48 -8.14 40.58
C ARG A 46 -19.15 -8.30 39.21
N LEU A 47 -18.90 -7.39 38.27
CA LEU A 47 -19.64 -7.31 37.01
C LEU A 47 -18.73 -7.22 35.78
N SER A 48 -17.85 -8.22 35.62
CA SER A 48 -17.05 -8.43 34.42
C SER A 48 -17.52 -9.70 33.70
N TYR A 49 -17.59 -9.68 32.36
CA TYR A 49 -17.70 -10.91 31.58
C TYR A 49 -16.30 -11.52 31.46
N PRO A 50 -16.00 -12.68 32.08
CA PRO A 50 -14.67 -13.26 32.02
C PRO A 50 -14.31 -13.61 30.58
N ARG A 51 -13.17 -13.10 30.12
CA ARG A 51 -12.59 -13.40 28.80
C ARG A 51 -11.61 -14.55 28.93
N GLN A 52 -11.75 -15.53 28.05
CA GLN A 52 -10.74 -16.55 27.80
C GLN A 52 -10.33 -16.41 26.33
N PRO A 53 -9.10 -15.97 26.01
CA PRO A 53 -8.68 -15.77 24.63
C PRO A 53 -8.30 -17.08 23.92
N VAL A 54 -8.15 -18.19 24.65
CA VAL A 54 -7.87 -19.52 24.09
C VAL A 54 -8.77 -20.54 24.78
N ALA A 55 -9.41 -21.41 23.99
CA ALA A 55 -10.17 -22.56 24.47
C ALA A 55 -9.86 -23.78 23.58
N THR A 56 -9.60 -24.94 24.20
CA THR A 56 -9.32 -26.20 23.49
C THR A 56 -10.34 -27.25 23.94
N GLY A 57 -10.81 -28.10 23.02
CA GLY A 57 -11.86 -29.08 23.28
C GLY A 57 -12.09 -30.00 22.08
N HIS A 58 -13.31 -30.52 21.98
CA HIS A 58 -13.75 -31.41 20.90
C HIS A 58 -15.16 -30.99 20.43
N GLY A 59 -15.62 -31.54 19.31
CA GLY A 59 -16.87 -31.10 18.68
C GLY A 59 -16.69 -29.73 18.04
N GLY A 60 -17.59 -28.79 18.33
CA GLY A 60 -17.53 -27.41 17.80
C GLY A 60 -16.70 -26.44 18.65
N ALA A 61 -16.35 -25.30 18.02
CA ALA A 61 -15.56 -24.24 18.62
C ALA A 61 -15.96 -22.86 18.08
N VAL A 62 -15.72 -21.80 18.86
CA VAL A 62 -16.18 -20.42 18.58
C VAL A 62 -15.14 -19.40 19.05
N ALA A 63 -14.82 -18.42 18.20
CA ALA A 63 -14.05 -17.23 18.56
C ALA A 63 -14.79 -15.95 18.13
N THR A 64 -14.92 -14.98 19.05
CA THR A 64 -15.73 -13.74 18.92
C THR A 64 -15.16 -12.60 19.78
N GLU A 65 -15.59 -11.36 19.56
CA GLU A 65 -15.15 -10.17 20.32
C GLU A 65 -15.87 -9.95 21.67
N HIS A 66 -16.82 -10.83 22.05
CA HIS A 66 -17.55 -10.70 23.31
C HIS A 66 -18.06 -12.05 23.88
N PRO A 67 -17.86 -12.35 25.18
CA PRO A 67 -18.26 -13.63 25.77
C PRO A 67 -19.73 -14.02 25.60
N LEU A 68 -20.66 -13.05 25.62
CA LEU A 68 -22.09 -13.32 25.37
C LEU A 68 -22.36 -13.85 23.95
N ALA A 69 -21.56 -13.44 22.95
CA ALA A 69 -21.68 -13.93 21.58
C ALA A 69 -21.07 -15.34 21.44
N SER A 70 -19.93 -15.60 22.08
CA SER A 70 -19.37 -16.96 22.17
C SER A 70 -20.40 -17.91 22.79
N ARG A 71 -21.01 -17.49 23.91
CA ARG A 71 -21.98 -18.30 24.64
C ARG A 71 -23.21 -18.60 23.80
N ALA A 72 -23.79 -17.61 23.13
CA ALA A 72 -24.96 -17.79 22.26
C ALA A 72 -24.69 -18.77 21.11
N ALA A 73 -23.49 -18.76 20.52
CA ALA A 73 -23.09 -19.74 19.51
C ALA A 73 -22.92 -21.16 20.09
N ILE A 74 -22.23 -21.30 21.23
CA ILE A 74 -22.07 -22.58 21.93
C ILE A 74 -23.43 -23.15 22.36
N ASP A 75 -24.37 -22.32 22.82
CA ASP A 75 -25.73 -22.74 23.15
C ASP A 75 -26.53 -23.21 21.93
N VAL A 76 -26.27 -22.67 20.74
CA VAL A 76 -26.85 -23.17 19.47
C VAL A 76 -26.21 -24.49 19.05
N LEU A 77 -24.88 -24.63 19.10
CA LEU A 77 -24.19 -25.89 18.80
C LEU A 77 -24.62 -27.02 19.77
N ASN A 78 -24.75 -26.72 21.06
CA ASN A 78 -25.25 -27.66 22.07
C ASN A 78 -26.74 -28.02 21.89
N ALA A 79 -27.51 -27.17 21.22
CA ALA A 79 -28.90 -27.43 20.85
C ALA A 79 -29.05 -28.19 19.51
N GLY A 80 -27.95 -28.69 18.93
CA GLY A 80 -27.93 -29.41 17.65
C GLY A 80 -27.89 -28.52 16.41
N GLY A 81 -27.65 -27.21 16.58
CA GLY A 81 -27.40 -26.29 15.48
C GLY A 81 -26.00 -26.49 14.91
N ASN A 82 -25.79 -26.06 13.66
CA ASN A 82 -24.51 -26.19 12.98
C ASN A 82 -23.71 -24.87 12.99
N ALA A 83 -22.52 -24.85 12.37
CA ALA A 83 -21.63 -23.69 12.38
C ALA A 83 -22.26 -22.42 11.79
N VAL A 84 -23.20 -22.55 10.84
CA VAL A 84 -23.92 -21.42 10.23
C VAL A 84 -25.00 -20.88 11.17
N ASP A 85 -25.77 -21.76 11.81
CA ASP A 85 -26.77 -21.36 12.79
C ASP A 85 -26.13 -20.61 13.97
N ALA A 86 -25.02 -21.17 14.47
CA ALA A 86 -24.25 -20.61 15.56
C ALA A 86 -23.54 -19.30 15.18
N ALA A 87 -23.01 -19.19 13.95
CA ALA A 87 -22.45 -17.93 13.44
C ALA A 87 -23.50 -16.81 13.32
N VAL A 88 -24.73 -17.13 12.92
CA VAL A 88 -25.85 -16.17 12.88
C VAL A 88 -26.25 -15.73 14.30
N ALA A 89 -26.36 -16.65 15.25
CA ALA A 89 -26.64 -16.32 16.65
C ALA A 89 -25.53 -15.47 17.30
N ALA A 90 -24.26 -15.79 17.08
CA ALA A 90 -23.12 -14.97 17.49
C ALA A 90 -23.20 -13.57 16.87
N SER A 91 -23.40 -13.47 15.55
CA SER A 91 -23.47 -12.21 14.81
C SER A 91 -24.59 -11.29 15.33
N ALA A 92 -25.77 -11.86 15.61
CA ALA A 92 -26.90 -11.14 16.17
C ALA A 92 -26.62 -10.62 17.60
N VAL A 93 -25.91 -11.38 18.44
CA VAL A 93 -25.51 -10.90 19.78
C VAL A 93 -24.38 -9.87 19.69
N GLN A 94 -23.38 -10.04 18.83
CA GLN A 94 -22.34 -9.03 18.60
C GLN A 94 -22.95 -7.71 18.13
N SER A 95 -23.99 -7.75 17.29
CA SER A 95 -24.75 -6.56 16.86
C SER A 95 -25.42 -5.79 18.03
N VAL A 96 -25.60 -6.41 19.20
CA VAL A 96 -26.11 -5.76 20.42
C VAL A 96 -24.97 -5.24 21.31
N VAL A 97 -23.89 -6.02 21.48
CA VAL A 97 -22.82 -5.76 22.47
C VAL A 97 -21.53 -5.14 21.90
N ARG A 98 -21.42 -5.08 20.57
CA ARG A 98 -20.41 -4.37 19.77
C ARG A 98 -21.09 -3.50 18.67
N PRO A 99 -22.14 -2.72 18.99
CA PRO A 99 -23.06 -2.14 18.02
C PRO A 99 -22.42 -1.12 17.06
N PHE A 100 -21.24 -0.59 17.41
CA PHE A 100 -20.52 0.39 16.58
C PHE A 100 -19.66 -0.25 15.49
N SER A 101 -19.28 -1.52 15.65
CA SER A 101 -18.27 -2.14 14.77
C SER A 101 -18.89 -3.05 13.70
N GLY A 102 -20.12 -3.54 13.93
CA GLY A 102 -20.90 -4.29 12.96
C GLY A 102 -22.35 -4.45 13.42
N GLY A 103 -23.28 -4.67 12.48
CA GLY A 103 -24.67 -4.94 12.80
C GLY A 103 -25.58 -5.04 11.57
N ILE A 104 -26.88 -5.25 11.83
CA ILE A 104 -27.90 -5.40 10.78
C ILE A 104 -28.05 -4.22 9.82
N GLY A 105 -27.52 -3.04 10.18
CA GLY A 105 -27.50 -1.85 9.33
C GLY A 105 -26.29 -1.72 8.40
N GLY A 106 -25.47 -2.77 8.24
CA GLY A 106 -24.35 -2.81 7.28
C GLY A 106 -24.17 -4.13 6.53
N GLY A 107 -22.96 -4.40 6.09
CA GLY A 107 -22.61 -5.46 5.14
C GLY A 107 -21.23 -6.10 5.33
N GLY A 108 -20.92 -7.11 4.52
CA GLY A 108 -19.67 -7.87 4.62
C GLY A 108 -19.73 -9.22 3.88
N PHE A 109 -18.92 -10.17 4.36
CA PHE A 109 -18.71 -11.47 3.73
C PHE A 109 -18.72 -12.60 4.75
N MET A 110 -19.50 -13.66 4.46
CA MET A 110 -19.51 -14.91 5.23
C MET A 110 -18.93 -16.04 4.36
N GLN A 111 -17.77 -16.57 4.74
CA GLN A 111 -17.20 -17.74 4.09
C GLN A 111 -17.64 -19.01 4.83
N VAL A 112 -18.29 -19.92 4.12
CA VAL A 112 -18.84 -21.18 4.63
C VAL A 112 -18.09 -22.34 3.99
N TYR A 113 -17.43 -23.14 4.80
CA TYR A 113 -16.92 -24.46 4.44
C TYR A 113 -17.91 -25.54 4.87
N ARG A 114 -18.24 -26.45 3.95
CA ARG A 114 -19.10 -27.61 4.20
C ARG A 114 -18.28 -28.90 4.05
N LYS A 115 -18.02 -29.60 5.16
CA LYS A 115 -17.15 -30.80 5.14
C LYS A 115 -17.73 -31.93 4.28
N ALA A 116 -19.04 -32.15 4.36
CA ALA A 116 -19.75 -33.21 3.63
C ALA A 116 -19.67 -33.10 2.09
N THR A 117 -19.43 -31.90 1.56
CA THR A 117 -19.28 -31.64 0.11
C THR A 117 -17.88 -31.15 -0.27
N ASN A 118 -17.02 -30.90 0.73
CA ASN A 118 -15.71 -30.23 0.61
C ASN A 118 -15.74 -28.89 -0.14
N THR A 119 -16.84 -28.13 -0.04
CA THR A 119 -17.06 -26.87 -0.78
C THR A 119 -16.81 -25.64 0.07
N PHE A 120 -16.21 -24.60 -0.53
CA PHE A 120 -15.96 -23.28 0.06
C PHE A 120 -16.77 -22.20 -0.66
N THR A 121 -17.88 -21.77 -0.07
CA THR A 121 -18.75 -20.72 -0.62
C THR A 121 -18.55 -19.42 0.15
N VAL A 122 -18.52 -18.29 -0.56
CA VAL A 122 -18.48 -16.95 0.02
C VAL A 122 -19.79 -16.24 -0.28
N LEU A 123 -20.51 -15.84 0.76
CA LEU A 123 -21.72 -15.04 0.68
C LEU A 123 -21.33 -13.56 0.73
N ASP A 124 -21.31 -12.91 -0.43
CA ASP A 124 -21.21 -11.45 -0.52
C ASP A 124 -22.55 -10.82 -0.15
N HIS A 125 -22.53 -10.13 0.98
CA HIS A 125 -23.61 -9.27 1.44
C HIS A 125 -23.07 -7.89 1.83
N ARG A 126 -22.05 -7.41 1.12
CA ARG A 126 -21.57 -6.03 1.19
C ARG A 126 -22.73 -5.07 0.91
N SER A 127 -22.77 -3.93 1.61
CA SER A 127 -23.86 -2.97 1.44
C SER A 127 -23.81 -2.37 0.03
N ALA A 128 -24.97 -2.32 -0.65
CA ALA A 128 -25.04 -1.91 -2.06
C ALA A 128 -25.49 -0.45 -2.20
N ALA A 129 -24.93 0.28 -3.16
CA ALA A 129 -25.33 1.66 -3.44
C ALA A 129 -26.76 1.73 -3.99
N ALA A 130 -27.51 2.78 -3.62
CA ALA A 130 -28.80 3.07 -4.24
C ALA A 130 -28.63 3.32 -5.75
N ALA A 131 -29.65 3.05 -6.56
CA ALA A 131 -29.59 3.17 -8.02
C ALA A 131 -29.24 4.60 -8.52
N SER A 132 -29.49 5.62 -7.70
CA SER A 132 -29.17 7.03 -7.94
C SER A 132 -27.68 7.39 -7.70
N PHE A 133 -26.92 6.55 -7.00
CA PHE A 133 -25.56 6.86 -6.56
C PHE A 133 -24.59 7.03 -7.75
N ASN A 134 -23.75 8.05 -7.72
CA ASN A 134 -22.83 8.39 -8.81
C ASN A 134 -21.70 9.30 -8.31
N ALA A 135 -20.74 9.66 -9.18
CA ALA A 135 -19.59 10.49 -8.81
C ALA A 135 -19.95 11.85 -8.17
N ARG A 136 -21.15 12.40 -8.41
CA ARG A 136 -21.62 13.64 -7.78
C ARG A 136 -22.24 13.45 -6.40
N SER A 137 -22.45 12.21 -5.92
CA SER A 137 -23.11 11.94 -4.63
C SER A 137 -22.35 12.44 -3.40
N PHE A 138 -21.08 12.83 -3.55
CA PHE A 138 -20.26 13.48 -2.51
C PHE A 138 -19.66 14.83 -2.98
N VAL A 139 -20.17 15.41 -4.08
CA VAL A 139 -19.69 16.67 -4.66
C VAL A 139 -20.72 17.76 -4.41
N ASP A 140 -20.27 18.87 -3.87
CA ASP A 140 -21.07 20.05 -3.63
C ASP A 140 -21.55 20.64 -4.97
N PRO A 141 -22.87 20.76 -5.20
CA PRO A 141 -23.42 21.14 -6.51
C PRO A 141 -23.25 22.62 -6.86
N VAL A 142 -22.83 23.47 -5.90
CA VAL A 142 -22.63 24.91 -6.08
C VAL A 142 -21.17 25.23 -6.38
N THR A 143 -20.24 24.59 -5.68
CA THR A 143 -18.79 24.81 -5.79
C THR A 143 -18.08 23.82 -6.71
N GLY A 144 -18.71 22.68 -7.03
CA GLY A 144 -18.13 21.61 -7.83
C GLY A 144 -17.01 20.82 -7.13
N ARG A 145 -16.82 21.00 -5.82
CA ARG A 145 -15.76 20.36 -5.02
C ARG A 145 -16.31 19.20 -4.20
N PRO A 146 -15.50 18.16 -3.88
CA PRO A 146 -15.87 17.17 -2.88
C PRO A 146 -16.20 17.82 -1.53
N HIS A 147 -17.20 17.30 -0.82
CA HIS A 147 -17.49 17.69 0.56
C HIS A 147 -16.38 17.20 1.51
N HIS A 148 -16.26 17.85 2.69
CA HIS A 148 -15.32 17.44 3.74
C HIS A 148 -15.61 16.02 4.24
N GLU A 149 -14.58 15.30 4.70
CA GLU A 149 -14.73 13.90 5.11
C GLU A 149 -15.77 13.73 6.23
N ASP A 150 -15.75 14.55 7.28
CA ASP A 150 -16.76 14.54 8.35
C ASP A 150 -18.21 14.72 7.85
N THR A 151 -18.40 15.54 6.82
CA THR A 151 -19.71 15.68 6.16
C THR A 151 -20.08 14.38 5.46
N VAL A 152 -19.16 13.83 4.65
CA VAL A 152 -19.40 12.61 3.85
C VAL A 152 -19.69 11.40 4.74
N VAL A 153 -18.83 11.09 5.71
CA VAL A 153 -18.90 9.85 6.51
C VAL A 153 -20.11 9.78 7.44
N ASN A 154 -20.75 10.92 7.75
CA ASN A 154 -21.92 11.00 8.65
C ASN A 154 -23.25 11.29 7.93
N SER A 155 -23.26 11.30 6.59
CA SER A 155 -24.44 11.69 5.80
C SER A 155 -25.17 10.53 5.12
N GLY A 156 -26.42 10.79 4.71
CA GLY A 156 -27.26 9.84 3.99
C GLY A 156 -26.63 9.21 2.74
N PRO A 157 -25.95 9.95 1.84
CA PRO A 157 -25.31 9.37 0.65
C PRO A 157 -24.21 8.34 0.92
N ALA A 158 -23.68 8.25 2.15
CA ALA A 158 -22.69 7.23 2.52
C ALA A 158 -23.32 5.88 2.88
N ALA A 159 -24.62 5.83 3.14
CA ALA A 159 -25.33 4.62 3.56
C ALA A 159 -25.69 3.73 2.37
N GLY A 160 -25.03 2.57 2.27
CA GLY A 160 -25.46 1.50 1.38
C GLY A 160 -26.68 0.75 1.94
N VAL A 161 -27.43 0.07 1.08
CA VAL A 161 -28.50 -0.84 1.46
C VAL A 161 -27.91 -2.00 2.27
N PRO A 162 -28.30 -2.20 3.55
CA PRO A 162 -27.66 -3.18 4.43
C PRO A 162 -27.87 -4.63 3.98
N GLY A 163 -26.83 -5.46 4.01
CA GLY A 163 -26.89 -6.85 3.54
C GLY A 163 -27.06 -7.93 4.62
N VAL A 164 -26.68 -7.63 5.87
CA VAL A 164 -26.55 -8.64 6.95
C VAL A 164 -27.82 -9.46 7.19
N VAL A 165 -29.01 -8.85 7.21
CA VAL A 165 -30.27 -9.59 7.46
C VAL A 165 -30.61 -10.54 6.31
N LYS A 166 -30.31 -10.16 5.06
CA LYS A 166 -30.51 -11.04 3.90
C LYS A 166 -29.51 -12.20 3.90
N ALA A 167 -28.28 -11.95 4.35
CA ALA A 167 -27.25 -12.96 4.53
C ALA A 167 -27.67 -14.04 5.53
N TRP A 168 -28.18 -13.66 6.70
CA TRP A 168 -28.61 -14.62 7.72
C TRP A 168 -29.78 -15.50 7.23
N GLU A 169 -30.81 -14.93 6.61
CA GLU A 169 -31.92 -15.70 6.03
C GLU A 169 -31.44 -16.66 4.95
N HIS A 170 -30.53 -16.20 4.08
CA HIS A 170 -29.99 -17.02 3.00
C HIS A 170 -29.10 -18.14 3.53
N ALA A 171 -28.18 -17.84 4.44
CA ALA A 171 -27.24 -18.80 5.01
C ALA A 171 -27.97 -19.90 5.80
N VAL A 172 -28.93 -19.55 6.66
CA VAL A 172 -29.71 -20.53 7.44
C VAL A 172 -30.55 -21.41 6.51
N ARG A 173 -31.16 -20.84 5.45
CA ARG A 173 -31.97 -21.61 4.50
C ARG A 173 -31.17 -22.59 3.65
N GLN A 174 -29.98 -22.21 3.18
CA GLN A 174 -29.16 -23.07 2.30
C GLN A 174 -28.21 -24.00 3.06
N TYR A 175 -27.72 -23.58 4.23
CA TYR A 175 -26.60 -24.23 4.93
C TYR A 175 -26.83 -24.47 6.43
N GLY A 176 -27.93 -24.00 7.03
CA GLY A 176 -28.27 -24.25 8.44
C GLY A 176 -28.73 -25.68 8.73
N SER A 177 -29.03 -25.97 9.99
CA SER A 177 -29.57 -27.26 10.46
C SER A 177 -31.10 -27.40 10.31
N GLY A 178 -31.79 -26.32 9.92
CA GLY A 178 -33.24 -26.20 9.96
C GLY A 178 -33.78 -25.41 11.16
N MET A 179 -32.90 -24.86 12.02
CA MET A 179 -33.31 -23.91 13.06
C MET A 179 -33.92 -22.63 12.47
N SER A 180 -34.98 -22.13 13.09
CA SER A 180 -35.64 -20.89 12.64
C SER A 180 -34.88 -19.63 13.05
N LEU A 181 -34.98 -18.56 12.26
CA LEU A 181 -34.43 -17.24 12.63
C LEU A 181 -34.97 -16.74 13.99
N ALA A 182 -36.23 -17.02 14.32
CA ALA A 182 -36.77 -16.74 15.66
C ALA A 182 -35.98 -17.44 16.78
N THR A 183 -35.50 -18.67 16.56
CA THR A 183 -34.67 -19.42 17.52
C THR A 183 -33.28 -18.82 17.66
N LEU A 184 -32.63 -18.49 16.53
CA LEU A 184 -31.26 -18.00 16.47
C LEU A 184 -31.11 -16.54 16.94
N LEU A 185 -32.13 -15.70 16.72
CA LEU A 185 -32.16 -14.31 17.17
C LEU A 185 -32.63 -14.14 18.62
N ARG A 186 -33.25 -15.16 19.23
CA ARG A 186 -33.77 -15.12 20.62
C ARG A 186 -32.73 -14.69 21.67
N PRO A 187 -31.45 -15.11 21.64
CA PRO A 187 -30.45 -14.61 22.58
C PRO A 187 -30.21 -13.10 22.43
N ALA A 188 -30.13 -12.61 21.19
CA ALA A 188 -29.94 -11.18 20.91
C ALA A 188 -31.15 -10.33 21.34
N VAL A 189 -32.37 -10.83 21.13
CA VAL A 189 -33.62 -10.23 21.67
C VAL A 189 -33.52 -10.09 23.19
N GLN A 190 -33.25 -11.19 23.92
CA GLN A 190 -33.24 -11.18 25.38
C GLN A 190 -32.15 -10.27 25.96
N ILE A 191 -30.96 -10.21 25.34
CA ILE A 191 -29.87 -9.34 25.75
C ILE A 191 -30.22 -7.86 25.48
N ALA A 192 -30.87 -7.56 24.34
CA ALA A 192 -31.29 -6.20 24.01
C ALA A 192 -32.44 -5.68 24.90
N GLU A 193 -33.38 -6.55 25.32
CA GLU A 193 -34.47 -6.18 26.25
C GLU A 193 -33.98 -5.99 27.69
N ARG A 194 -33.28 -7.00 28.23
CA ARG A 194 -32.82 -7.01 29.63
C ARG A 194 -31.69 -6.02 29.86
N GLY A 195 -30.88 -5.83 28.81
CA GLY A 195 -29.69 -5.00 28.78
C GLY A 195 -28.42 -5.78 29.10
N PHE A 196 -27.29 -5.17 28.76
CA PHE A 196 -25.95 -5.65 29.04
C PHE A 196 -25.10 -4.49 29.60
N LEU A 197 -24.10 -4.82 30.42
CA LEU A 197 -23.20 -3.82 30.99
C LEU A 197 -22.11 -3.42 30.00
N SER A 198 -21.84 -2.12 29.86
CA SER A 198 -20.78 -1.57 29.02
C SER A 198 -19.40 -1.97 29.52
N ASP A 199 -18.48 -2.33 28.61
CA ASP A 199 -17.08 -2.56 28.93
C ASP A 199 -16.19 -1.37 28.52
N ALA A 200 -14.92 -1.40 28.95
CA ALA A 200 -13.98 -0.32 28.67
C ALA A 200 -13.79 -0.06 27.17
N ASN A 201 -13.85 -1.09 26.32
CA ASN A 201 -13.76 -0.91 24.87
C ASN A 201 -15.00 -0.21 24.29
N LEU A 202 -16.21 -0.57 24.74
CA LEU A 202 -17.42 0.08 24.28
C LEU A 202 -17.49 1.55 24.73
N VAL A 203 -17.11 1.85 25.97
CA VAL A 203 -17.09 3.22 26.50
C VAL A 203 -16.00 4.07 25.85
N ARG A 204 -14.87 3.46 25.48
CA ARG A 204 -13.84 4.07 24.62
C ARG A 204 -14.42 4.46 23.26
N GLU A 205 -15.09 3.54 22.57
CA GLU A 205 -15.72 3.80 21.26
C GLU A 205 -16.80 4.90 21.33
N ILE A 206 -17.52 5.00 22.46
CA ILE A 206 -18.44 6.12 22.72
C ILE A 206 -17.67 7.43 22.93
N THR A 207 -16.60 7.42 23.73
CA THR A 207 -15.78 8.62 24.04
C THR A 207 -15.20 9.25 22.78
N GLU A 208 -14.56 8.44 21.93
CA GLU A 208 -13.97 8.87 20.64
C GLU A 208 -14.99 9.48 19.68
N ASN A 209 -16.26 9.14 19.85
CA ASN A 209 -17.34 9.52 18.96
C ASN A 209 -18.39 10.41 19.63
N ALA A 210 -18.15 10.91 20.85
CA ALA A 210 -19.19 11.53 21.67
C ALA A 210 -19.85 12.75 20.99
N ALA A 211 -19.05 13.65 20.39
CA ALA A 211 -19.58 14.79 19.63
C ALA A 211 -20.40 14.35 18.40
N ARG A 212 -19.96 13.29 17.72
CA ARG A 212 -20.57 12.71 16.53
C ARG A 212 -21.90 12.00 16.85
N PHE A 213 -21.95 11.28 17.96
CA PHE A 213 -23.15 10.62 18.49
C PHE A 213 -24.15 11.61 19.12
N CYS A 214 -23.66 12.71 19.71
CA CYS A 214 -24.48 13.81 20.21
C CYS A 214 -25.33 14.46 19.11
N ALA A 215 -24.81 14.49 17.86
CA ALA A 215 -25.47 15.05 16.69
C ALA A 215 -26.74 14.30 16.25
N PHE A 216 -26.96 13.06 16.72
CA PHE A 216 -28.09 12.22 16.32
C PHE A 216 -28.92 11.78 17.54
N PRO A 217 -30.15 12.31 17.75
CA PRO A 217 -30.91 12.09 18.99
C PRO A 217 -31.17 10.61 19.32
N GLY A 218 -31.40 9.75 18.33
CA GLY A 218 -31.58 8.30 18.55
C GLY A 218 -30.32 7.59 19.03
N THR A 219 -29.14 8.08 18.65
CA THR A 219 -27.83 7.53 19.01
C THR A 219 -27.41 8.06 20.38
N LYS A 220 -27.58 9.37 20.60
CA LYS A 220 -27.48 10.00 21.92
C LYS A 220 -28.33 9.26 22.96
N ALA A 221 -29.60 8.98 22.66
CA ALA A 221 -30.52 8.34 23.60
C ALA A 221 -30.20 6.87 23.96
N LEU A 222 -29.32 6.19 23.21
CA LEU A 222 -28.87 4.82 23.52
C LEU A 222 -27.50 4.77 24.21
N TYR A 223 -26.62 5.74 23.95
CA TYR A 223 -25.19 5.64 24.28
C TYR A 223 -24.59 6.84 25.01
N LEU A 224 -25.32 7.96 25.16
CA LEU A 224 -24.86 9.17 25.85
C LEU A 224 -25.85 9.61 26.93
N ASN A 225 -25.37 10.44 27.86
CA ASN A 225 -26.23 11.15 28.80
C ASN A 225 -27.00 12.30 28.11
N ALA A 226 -27.99 12.86 28.81
CA ALA A 226 -28.86 13.93 28.28
C ALA A 226 -28.10 15.22 27.91
N ASP A 227 -26.95 15.46 28.54
CA ASP A 227 -26.00 16.56 28.29
C ASP A 227 -24.92 16.22 27.23
N CYS A 228 -25.00 15.03 26.61
CA CYS A 228 -23.97 14.44 25.74
C CYS A 228 -22.66 14.01 26.43
N SER A 229 -22.60 13.98 27.77
CA SER A 229 -21.48 13.33 28.47
C SER A 229 -21.52 11.80 28.30
N VAL A 230 -20.37 11.15 28.48
CA VAL A 230 -20.20 9.71 28.25
C VAL A 230 -20.53 8.92 29.52
N PRO A 231 -21.41 7.89 29.48
CA PRO A 231 -21.64 7.00 30.62
C PRO A 231 -20.41 6.15 30.94
N PRO A 232 -20.11 5.88 32.23
CA PRO A 232 -18.94 5.09 32.62
C PRO A 232 -19.04 3.60 32.22
N ALA A 233 -17.92 2.89 32.33
CA ALA A 233 -17.91 1.43 32.20
C ALA A 233 -18.75 0.79 33.33
N GLY A 234 -19.49 -0.28 33.00
CA GLY A 234 -20.47 -0.88 33.89
C GLY A 234 -21.88 -0.28 33.80
N THR A 235 -22.13 0.71 32.92
CA THR A 235 -23.49 1.21 32.65
C THR A 235 -24.33 0.14 31.94
N LEU A 236 -25.56 -0.07 32.42
CA LEU A 236 -26.53 -0.99 31.80
C LEU A 236 -27.16 -0.36 30.55
N ILE A 237 -26.73 -0.80 29.37
CA ILE A 237 -27.29 -0.40 28.08
C ILE A 237 -28.47 -1.33 27.73
N ARG A 238 -29.60 -0.75 27.31
CA ARG A 238 -30.80 -1.47 26.83
C ARG A 238 -31.19 -0.95 25.45
N ASN A 239 -31.71 -1.83 24.61
CA ASN A 239 -32.11 -1.50 23.25
C ASN A 239 -33.40 -2.23 22.83
N PRO A 240 -34.56 -1.87 23.41
CA PRO A 240 -35.84 -2.51 23.08
C PRO A 240 -36.27 -2.31 21.62
N GLY A 241 -35.80 -1.26 20.94
CA GLY A 241 -36.05 -1.06 19.51
C GLY A 241 -35.37 -2.13 18.65
N LEU A 242 -34.13 -2.51 18.98
CA LEU A 242 -33.42 -3.59 18.31
C LEU A 242 -34.01 -4.96 18.66
N ALA A 243 -34.46 -5.16 19.91
CA ALA A 243 -35.20 -6.37 20.30
C ALA A 243 -36.47 -6.56 19.47
N ALA A 244 -37.32 -5.54 19.37
CA ALA A 244 -38.54 -5.57 18.55
C ALA A 244 -38.23 -5.77 17.05
N THR A 245 -37.11 -5.21 16.57
CA THR A 245 -36.62 -5.42 15.21
C THR A 245 -36.21 -6.87 14.97
N TYR A 246 -35.50 -7.52 15.91
CA TYR A 246 -35.18 -8.95 15.82
C TYR A 246 -36.40 -9.85 15.98
N GLN A 247 -37.39 -9.49 16.79
CA GLN A 247 -38.67 -10.20 16.88
C GLN A 247 -39.43 -10.15 15.52
N ALA A 248 -39.43 -9.00 14.85
CA ALA A 248 -40.02 -8.87 13.51
C ALA A 248 -39.26 -9.72 12.46
N ILE A 249 -37.93 -9.66 12.44
CA ILE A 249 -37.10 -10.48 11.53
C ILE A 249 -37.26 -11.99 11.82
N GLY A 250 -37.34 -12.38 13.10
CA GLY A 250 -37.52 -13.78 13.50
C GLY A 250 -38.88 -14.35 13.10
N THR A 251 -39.94 -13.53 13.10
CA THR A 251 -41.32 -13.95 12.80
C THR A 251 -41.68 -13.84 11.31
N GLN A 252 -41.12 -12.88 10.57
CA GLN A 252 -41.47 -12.58 9.18
C GLN A 252 -40.31 -12.82 8.19
N GLY A 253 -39.17 -13.33 8.67
CA GLY A 253 -37.93 -13.41 7.90
C GLY A 253 -37.37 -12.03 7.56
N SER A 254 -36.50 -11.98 6.55
CA SER A 254 -35.91 -10.72 6.06
C SER A 254 -36.95 -9.76 5.46
N SER A 255 -38.14 -10.24 5.09
CA SER A 255 -39.20 -9.42 4.51
C SER A 255 -39.56 -8.21 5.40
N ALA A 256 -39.56 -8.39 6.73
CA ALA A 256 -39.81 -7.32 7.69
C ALA A 256 -38.80 -6.15 7.55
N PHE A 257 -37.56 -6.44 7.17
CA PHE A 257 -36.46 -5.49 7.08
C PHE A 257 -36.38 -4.79 5.72
N TYR A 258 -36.51 -5.55 4.63
CA TYR A 258 -36.40 -5.06 3.25
C TYR A 258 -37.72 -4.58 2.63
N GLN A 259 -38.84 -4.77 3.33
CA GLN A 259 -40.17 -4.30 2.92
C GLN A 259 -40.89 -3.64 4.12
N GLY A 260 -42.11 -3.15 3.88
CA GLY A 260 -42.99 -2.68 4.95
C GLY A 260 -42.42 -1.55 5.81
N ALA A 261 -42.55 -1.69 7.13
CA ALA A 261 -42.35 -0.58 8.06
C ALA A 261 -40.88 -0.32 8.44
N ILE A 262 -40.00 -1.33 8.44
CA ILE A 262 -38.57 -1.12 8.75
C ILE A 262 -37.86 -0.54 7.51
N ALA A 263 -38.15 -1.03 6.32
CA ALA A 263 -37.63 -0.46 5.06
C ALA A 263 -37.95 1.03 4.93
N ARG A 264 -39.19 1.44 5.24
CA ARG A 264 -39.57 2.86 5.28
C ARG A 264 -38.80 3.65 6.35
N SER A 265 -38.53 3.07 7.53
CA SER A 265 -37.67 3.71 8.54
C SER A 265 -36.24 3.89 8.03
N ILE A 266 -35.65 2.90 7.34
CA ILE A 266 -34.29 2.98 6.77
C ILE A 266 -34.23 4.09 5.71
N ALA A 267 -35.06 4.02 4.67
CA ALA A 267 -35.08 5.00 3.59
C ALA A 267 -35.39 6.42 4.10
N GLY A 268 -36.31 6.55 5.07
CA GLY A 268 -36.60 7.83 5.72
C GLY A 268 -35.41 8.39 6.50
N THR A 269 -34.64 7.55 7.21
CA THR A 269 -33.43 7.97 7.93
C THR A 269 -32.33 8.42 6.96
N VAL A 270 -32.18 7.72 5.82
CA VAL A 270 -31.19 8.07 4.80
C VAL A 270 -31.55 9.36 4.07
N ASN A 271 -32.82 9.54 3.68
CA ASN A 271 -33.27 10.68 2.86
C ASN A 271 -33.69 11.90 3.70
N THR A 272 -33.90 11.73 5.00
CA THR A 272 -34.19 12.81 5.96
C THR A 272 -33.46 12.51 7.28
N PRO A 273 -32.13 12.73 7.31
CA PRO A 273 -31.30 12.46 8.49
C PRO A 273 -31.84 13.10 9.78
N PRO A 274 -32.08 12.33 10.85
CA PRO A 274 -32.55 12.83 12.13
C PRO A 274 -31.39 13.47 12.91
N ALA A 275 -30.94 14.64 12.47
CA ALA A 275 -29.87 15.42 13.09
C ALA A 275 -30.40 16.36 14.19
N ALA A 276 -29.52 16.75 15.11
CA ALA A 276 -29.74 17.87 16.02
C ALA A 276 -29.75 19.21 15.25
N PRO A 277 -30.38 20.29 15.76
CA PRO A 277 -30.53 21.55 15.02
C PRO A 277 -29.22 22.22 14.58
N ASN A 278 -28.14 22.06 15.37
CA ASN A 278 -26.81 22.56 15.08
C ASN A 278 -25.81 21.39 15.21
N PRO A 279 -25.63 20.55 14.18
CA PRO A 279 -24.66 19.47 14.20
C PRO A 279 -23.23 20.03 14.02
N PRO A 280 -22.18 19.37 14.56
CA PRO A 280 -20.80 19.85 14.46
C PRO A 280 -20.20 19.78 13.03
N PHE A 281 -20.88 19.10 12.11
CA PHE A 281 -20.58 19.05 10.67
C PHE A 281 -21.92 19.00 9.89
N PRO A 282 -21.98 19.51 8.65
CA PRO A 282 -23.18 19.40 7.81
C PRO A 282 -23.63 17.95 7.59
N ILE A 283 -24.94 17.73 7.48
CA ILE A 283 -25.55 16.43 7.22
C ILE A 283 -26.33 16.49 5.91
N LEU A 284 -25.97 15.66 4.94
CA LEU A 284 -26.57 15.61 3.61
C LEU A 284 -27.65 14.52 3.54
N ALA A 285 -28.75 14.82 2.83
CA ALA A 285 -29.78 13.85 2.52
C ALA A 285 -29.30 12.84 1.44
N GLY A 286 -29.60 11.56 1.66
CA GLY A 286 -29.46 10.51 0.66
C GLY A 286 -30.65 10.43 -0.30
N SER A 287 -30.66 9.39 -1.14
CA SER A 287 -31.74 9.13 -2.12
C SER A 287 -32.08 7.64 -2.25
N MET A 288 -32.00 6.89 -1.15
CA MET A 288 -32.35 5.47 -1.09
C MET A 288 -33.87 5.27 -1.19
N THR A 289 -34.31 4.40 -2.09
CA THR A 289 -35.73 4.12 -2.34
C THR A 289 -36.17 2.80 -1.71
N ALA A 290 -37.49 2.57 -1.67
CA ALA A 290 -38.04 1.26 -1.33
C ALA A 290 -37.71 0.17 -2.38
N ALA A 291 -37.38 0.55 -3.61
CA ALA A 291 -36.95 -0.37 -4.66
C ALA A 291 -35.52 -0.87 -4.42
N ASP A 292 -34.61 -0.01 -3.95
CA ASP A 292 -33.23 -0.40 -3.60
C ASP A 292 -33.23 -1.44 -2.46
N LEU A 293 -34.05 -1.20 -1.42
CA LEU A 293 -34.21 -2.10 -0.28
C LEU A 293 -34.85 -3.45 -0.70
N SER A 294 -35.99 -3.44 -1.38
CA SER A 294 -36.68 -4.68 -1.78
C SER A 294 -35.97 -5.43 -2.91
N GLY A 295 -35.18 -4.74 -3.72
CA GLY A 295 -34.32 -5.28 -4.77
C GLY A 295 -33.04 -5.97 -4.25
N TYR A 296 -32.59 -5.69 -3.02
CA TYR A 296 -31.31 -6.19 -2.50
C TYR A 296 -31.20 -7.72 -2.53
N ARG A 297 -30.04 -8.23 -2.97
CA ARG A 297 -29.70 -9.66 -2.99
C ARG A 297 -28.28 -9.89 -2.46
N VAL A 298 -28.11 -11.03 -1.80
CA VAL A 298 -26.82 -11.66 -1.51
C VAL A 298 -26.31 -12.29 -2.80
N HIS A 299 -25.00 -12.27 -3.04
CA HIS A 299 -24.37 -13.08 -4.09
C HIS A 299 -23.59 -14.23 -3.46
N GLU A 300 -23.58 -15.38 -4.13
CA GLU A 300 -22.72 -16.51 -3.78
C GLU A 300 -21.59 -16.59 -4.79
N TYR A 301 -20.37 -16.70 -4.31
CA TYR A 301 -19.18 -16.92 -5.12
C TYR A 301 -18.39 -18.12 -4.56
N PRO A 302 -17.70 -18.91 -5.40
CA PRO A 302 -16.68 -19.82 -4.90
C PRO A 302 -15.54 -19.02 -4.24
N ALA A 303 -14.93 -19.57 -3.19
CA ALA A 303 -13.72 -18.98 -2.64
C ALA A 303 -12.57 -19.05 -3.67
N GLN A 304 -11.85 -17.94 -3.85
CA GLN A 304 -10.58 -17.95 -4.58
C GLN A 304 -9.58 -18.81 -3.79
N THR A 305 -8.72 -19.56 -4.46
CA THR A 305 -7.77 -20.44 -3.78
C THR A 305 -6.37 -20.23 -4.34
N VAL A 306 -5.41 -19.99 -3.46
CA VAL A 306 -3.99 -20.06 -3.79
C VAL A 306 -3.34 -21.24 -3.06
N ASP A 307 -2.29 -21.79 -3.66
CA ASP A 307 -1.37 -22.69 -2.95
C ASP A 307 -0.29 -21.84 -2.26
N TYR A 308 0.13 -22.30 -1.08
CA TYR A 308 1.22 -21.68 -0.32
C TYR A 308 1.94 -22.74 0.51
N ARG A 309 3.13 -23.16 0.07
CA ARG A 309 4.00 -24.15 0.74
C ARG A 309 3.30 -25.48 1.09
N GLY A 310 2.40 -25.94 0.22
CA GLY A 310 1.61 -27.16 0.41
C GLY A 310 0.37 -27.01 1.31
N TYR A 311 0.04 -25.79 1.74
CA TYR A 311 -1.29 -25.41 2.21
C TYR A 311 -2.09 -24.84 1.02
N LYS A 312 -3.43 -24.92 1.09
CA LYS A 312 -4.32 -24.15 0.21
C LYS A 312 -5.05 -23.10 1.03
N VAL A 313 -4.97 -21.84 0.61
CA VAL A 313 -5.57 -20.70 1.30
C VAL A 313 -6.80 -20.25 0.51
N HIS A 314 -7.97 -20.47 1.08
CA HIS A 314 -9.28 -20.19 0.49
C HIS A 314 -9.78 -18.81 0.97
N LEU A 315 -10.05 -17.93 0.01
CA LEU A 315 -10.07 -16.48 0.17
C LEU A 315 -11.35 -15.86 -0.42
N ALA A 316 -11.81 -14.76 0.16
CA ALA A 316 -12.98 -14.04 -0.35
C ALA A 316 -12.67 -13.30 -1.68
N PRO A 317 -13.44 -13.54 -2.78
CA PRO A 317 -13.29 -12.79 -4.03
C PRO A 317 -13.71 -11.32 -3.89
N PRO A 318 -13.37 -10.47 -4.87
CA PRO A 318 -13.86 -9.09 -4.93
C PRO A 318 -15.39 -9.04 -4.84
N PRO A 319 -16.00 -8.05 -4.15
CA PRO A 319 -15.37 -6.82 -3.64
C PRO A 319 -14.63 -6.95 -2.29
N ALA A 320 -14.34 -8.16 -1.80
CA ALA A 320 -13.43 -8.40 -0.68
C ALA A 320 -11.94 -8.38 -1.09
N SER A 321 -11.04 -8.32 -0.10
CA SER A 321 -9.57 -8.28 -0.30
C SER A 321 -8.87 -9.64 -0.22
N GLY A 322 -9.60 -10.76 -0.32
CA GLY A 322 -8.96 -12.07 -0.31
C GLY A 322 -7.94 -12.23 -1.45
N VAL A 323 -8.20 -11.66 -2.62
CA VAL A 323 -7.25 -11.60 -3.75
C VAL A 323 -5.95 -10.87 -3.37
N THR A 324 -6.03 -9.79 -2.58
CA THR A 324 -4.85 -9.03 -2.10
C THR A 324 -3.99 -9.88 -1.15
N VAL A 325 -4.61 -10.66 -0.26
CA VAL A 325 -3.90 -11.62 0.62
C VAL A 325 -3.26 -12.73 -0.22
N GLY A 326 -4.01 -13.30 -1.16
CA GLY A 326 -3.53 -14.36 -2.06
C GLY A 326 -2.34 -13.90 -2.91
N GLN A 327 -2.42 -12.73 -3.53
CA GLN A 327 -1.31 -12.15 -4.27
C GLN A 327 -0.07 -11.96 -3.37
N ALA A 328 -0.23 -11.42 -2.16
CA ALA A 328 0.89 -11.22 -1.24
C ALA A 328 1.53 -12.55 -0.80
N LEU A 329 0.73 -13.61 -0.57
CA LEU A 329 1.24 -14.96 -0.33
C LEU A 329 2.01 -15.50 -1.54
N ASN A 330 1.44 -15.40 -2.75
CA ASN A 330 2.08 -15.88 -3.97
C ASN A 330 3.39 -15.13 -4.24
N ILE A 331 3.48 -13.83 -3.88
CA ILE A 331 4.73 -13.05 -3.87
C ILE A 331 5.70 -13.61 -2.82
N LEU A 332 5.26 -13.88 -1.59
CA LEU A 332 6.14 -14.37 -0.52
C LEU A 332 6.61 -15.81 -0.68
N GLU A 333 5.92 -16.66 -1.46
CA GLU A 333 6.30 -18.08 -1.59
C GLU A 333 7.69 -18.24 -2.20
N GLY A 334 8.07 -17.36 -3.14
CA GLY A 334 9.39 -17.33 -3.78
C GLY A 334 10.57 -16.94 -2.88
N TYR A 335 10.33 -16.76 -1.57
CA TYR A 335 11.36 -16.61 -0.54
C TYR A 335 11.14 -17.67 0.54
N ASP A 336 12.18 -18.41 0.92
CA ASP A 336 12.21 -19.22 2.14
C ASP A 336 12.32 -18.29 3.36
N LEU A 337 11.17 -17.85 3.87
CA LEU A 337 11.08 -16.98 5.05
C LEU A 337 11.48 -17.68 6.35
N ALA A 338 11.42 -19.02 6.39
CA ALA A 338 11.69 -19.81 7.59
C ALA A 338 13.18 -19.86 7.94
N ASN A 339 14.06 -19.90 6.93
CA ASN A 339 15.51 -20.04 7.11
C ASN A 339 16.30 -18.72 6.96
N MET A 340 15.65 -17.57 6.79
CA MET A 340 16.30 -16.25 6.71
C MET A 340 16.19 -15.45 8.02
N PRO A 341 17.03 -14.42 8.25
CA PRO A 341 16.89 -13.53 9.41
C PRO A 341 15.49 -12.89 9.47
N ARG A 342 14.88 -12.85 10.67
CA ARG A 342 13.49 -12.37 10.86
C ARG A 342 13.28 -10.94 10.35
N ALA A 343 14.27 -10.05 10.45
CA ALA A 343 14.22 -8.71 9.87
C ALA A 343 14.09 -8.75 8.33
N GLN A 344 14.87 -9.57 7.64
CA GLN A 344 14.79 -9.73 6.18
C GLN A 344 13.45 -10.35 5.74
N ALA A 345 12.92 -11.30 6.52
CA ALA A 345 11.60 -11.88 6.25
C ALA A 345 10.47 -10.85 6.42
N LEU A 346 10.55 -10.01 7.46
CA LEU A 346 9.63 -8.90 7.67
C LEU A 346 9.78 -7.83 6.58
N HIS A 347 10.99 -7.56 6.07
CA HIS A 347 11.20 -6.67 4.93
C HIS A 347 10.43 -7.16 3.71
N TYR A 348 10.63 -8.41 3.28
CA TYR A 348 9.89 -8.95 2.13
C TYR A 348 8.38 -9.01 2.36
N TYR A 349 7.90 -9.24 3.60
CA TYR A 349 6.47 -9.07 3.97
C TYR A 349 5.95 -7.65 3.71
N LEU A 350 6.69 -6.62 4.12
CA LEU A 350 6.31 -5.21 3.89
C LEU A 350 6.41 -4.81 2.41
N GLU A 351 7.35 -5.39 1.66
CA GLU A 351 7.50 -5.18 0.22
C GLU A 351 6.44 -5.91 -0.62
N ALA A 352 6.04 -7.13 -0.22
CA ALA A 352 4.95 -7.88 -0.84
C ALA A 352 3.60 -7.21 -0.58
N SER A 353 3.34 -6.82 0.67
CA SER A 353 2.10 -6.15 1.08
C SER A 353 1.87 -4.86 0.28
N ARG A 354 2.85 -3.94 0.21
CA ARG A 354 2.66 -2.68 -0.54
C ARG A 354 2.37 -2.89 -2.03
N ARG A 355 2.99 -3.89 -2.67
CA ARG A 355 2.76 -4.18 -4.10
C ARG A 355 1.38 -4.78 -4.34
N ALA A 356 0.95 -5.72 -3.50
CA ALA A 356 -0.42 -6.23 -3.55
C ALA A 356 -1.48 -5.15 -3.27
N PHE A 357 -1.20 -4.21 -2.37
CA PHE A 357 -2.08 -3.06 -2.15
C PHE A 357 -2.12 -2.07 -3.32
N ALA A 358 -0.97 -1.78 -3.97
CA ALA A 358 -0.93 -0.95 -5.17
C ALA A 358 -1.82 -1.54 -6.29
N ASP A 359 -1.71 -2.86 -6.49
CA ASP A 359 -2.53 -3.58 -7.47
C ASP A 359 -4.00 -3.65 -7.06
N GLN A 360 -4.31 -3.88 -5.78
CA GLN A 360 -5.68 -3.80 -5.25
C GLN A 360 -6.33 -2.44 -5.57
N GLN A 361 -5.63 -1.35 -5.24
CA GLN A 361 -6.12 0.01 -5.42
C GLN A 361 -6.40 0.36 -6.90
N THR A 362 -5.76 -0.35 -7.83
CA THR A 362 -5.84 -0.10 -9.29
C THR A 362 -6.83 -1.03 -10.01
N TYR A 363 -6.95 -2.28 -9.58
CA TYR A 363 -7.60 -3.35 -10.37
C TYR A 363 -8.85 -3.97 -9.74
N LEU A 364 -9.12 -3.75 -8.45
CA LEU A 364 -10.23 -4.44 -7.75
C LEU A 364 -11.44 -3.53 -7.47
N GLY A 365 -12.62 -4.14 -7.53
CA GLY A 365 -13.93 -3.49 -7.40
C GLY A 365 -15.05 -4.51 -7.39
N ASP A 366 -16.23 -4.12 -7.87
CA ASP A 366 -17.45 -4.94 -7.83
C ASP A 366 -17.64 -5.81 -9.10
N PRO A 367 -17.50 -7.15 -9.05
CA PRO A 367 -17.70 -8.01 -10.21
C PRO A 367 -19.18 -8.15 -10.62
N ALA A 368 -20.14 -7.84 -9.75
CA ALA A 368 -21.56 -7.88 -10.09
C ALA A 368 -21.93 -6.75 -11.07
N THR A 369 -21.25 -5.61 -10.96
CA THR A 369 -21.61 -4.38 -11.70
C THR A 369 -20.51 -3.80 -12.59
N HIS A 370 -19.22 -4.12 -12.41
CA HIS A 370 -18.14 -3.57 -13.25
C HIS A 370 -17.95 -4.39 -14.53
N ARG A 371 -17.76 -3.71 -15.67
CA ARG A 371 -17.25 -4.29 -16.92
C ARG A 371 -16.18 -3.32 -17.46
N PRO A 372 -15.01 -3.77 -17.95
CA PRO A 372 -14.58 -5.16 -18.21
C PRO A 372 -14.40 -6.04 -16.96
N ALA A 373 -14.04 -7.30 -17.15
CA ALA A 373 -13.66 -8.19 -16.04
C ALA A 373 -12.34 -7.71 -15.39
N MET A 374 -12.13 -8.03 -14.12
CA MET A 374 -10.90 -7.72 -13.38
C MET A 374 -9.85 -8.83 -13.59
N PRO A 375 -8.53 -8.54 -13.51
CA PRO A 375 -7.46 -9.47 -13.90
C PRO A 375 -7.12 -10.47 -12.77
N LEU A 376 -8.14 -11.19 -12.27
CA LEU A 376 -8.02 -11.98 -11.03
C LEU A 376 -7.09 -13.20 -11.19
N THR A 377 -7.06 -13.81 -12.37
CA THR A 377 -6.15 -14.93 -12.69
C THR A 377 -4.72 -14.44 -12.82
N GLY A 378 -4.54 -13.27 -13.44
CA GLY A 378 -3.24 -12.61 -13.54
C GLY A 378 -2.68 -12.25 -12.18
N LEU A 379 -3.45 -11.55 -11.34
CA LEU A 379 -3.09 -11.15 -9.98
C LEU A 379 -2.73 -12.33 -9.07
N LEU A 380 -3.40 -13.47 -9.24
CA LEU A 380 -3.15 -14.70 -8.46
C LEU A 380 -2.20 -15.70 -9.15
N SER A 381 -1.52 -15.31 -10.23
CA SER A 381 -0.55 -16.20 -10.90
C SER A 381 0.86 -16.12 -10.28
N ASP A 382 1.50 -17.28 -10.12
CA ASP A 382 2.89 -17.40 -9.64
C ASP A 382 3.87 -16.59 -10.50
N ARG A 383 3.54 -16.42 -11.79
CA ARG A 383 4.34 -15.72 -12.79
C ARG A 383 4.21 -14.21 -12.69
N TYR A 384 3.01 -13.69 -12.43
CA TYR A 384 2.86 -12.29 -12.07
C TYR A 384 3.56 -12.01 -10.74
N ALA A 385 3.38 -12.88 -9.73
CA ALA A 385 4.12 -12.79 -8.48
C ALA A 385 5.65 -12.78 -8.69
N GLU A 386 6.17 -13.59 -9.62
CA GLU A 386 7.59 -13.60 -10.01
C GLU A 386 8.05 -12.27 -10.63
N GLN A 387 7.22 -11.62 -11.46
CA GLN A 387 7.47 -10.26 -11.98
C GLN A 387 7.42 -9.21 -10.86
N VAL A 388 6.45 -9.29 -9.96
CA VAL A 388 6.32 -8.36 -8.82
C VAL A 388 7.54 -8.47 -7.90
N ARG A 389 7.99 -9.69 -7.60
CA ARG A 389 9.22 -9.96 -6.86
C ARG A 389 10.50 -9.47 -7.54
N GLN A 390 10.55 -9.32 -8.88
CA GLN A 390 11.71 -8.72 -9.57
C GLN A 390 11.85 -7.22 -9.29
N ARG A 391 10.76 -6.57 -8.85
CA ARG A 391 10.70 -5.17 -8.41
C ARG A 391 10.82 -5.01 -6.89
N ILE A 392 11.18 -6.06 -6.17
CA ILE A 392 11.52 -6.04 -4.73
C ILE A 392 13.04 -6.03 -4.59
N ALA A 393 13.59 -4.94 -4.05
CA ALA A 393 14.99 -4.84 -3.68
C ALA A 393 15.21 -5.27 -2.22
N ASP A 394 16.48 -5.41 -1.82
CA ASP A 394 16.84 -5.73 -0.43
C ASP A 394 16.73 -4.53 0.52
N THR A 395 16.45 -3.32 0.01
CA THR A 395 16.08 -2.14 0.80
C THR A 395 14.86 -1.42 0.20
N SER A 396 14.27 -0.47 0.94
CA SER A 396 13.03 0.26 0.62
C SER A 396 13.25 1.76 0.31
N PRO A 397 14.00 2.12 -0.77
CA PRO A 397 14.20 3.53 -1.14
C PRO A 397 12.93 4.21 -1.67
N GLN A 398 12.01 3.43 -2.27
CA GLN A 398 10.71 3.92 -2.72
C GLN A 398 9.73 3.97 -1.55
N ARG A 399 9.05 5.12 -1.39
CA ARG A 399 8.08 5.36 -0.31
C ARG A 399 6.69 4.86 -0.66
N VAL A 400 6.21 5.19 -1.86
CA VAL A 400 5.07 4.56 -2.53
C VAL A 400 5.62 3.78 -3.72
N VAL A 401 5.04 2.61 -4.01
CA VAL A 401 5.35 1.84 -5.23
C VAL A 401 4.19 1.92 -6.23
N PRO A 402 4.47 1.92 -7.54
CA PRO A 402 3.43 1.79 -8.56
C PRO A 402 2.87 0.36 -8.61
N PRO A 403 1.64 0.16 -9.14
CA PRO A 403 1.13 -1.16 -9.48
C PRO A 403 2.04 -1.88 -10.50
N GLY A 404 1.84 -3.19 -10.68
CA GLY A 404 2.32 -3.91 -11.85
C GLY A 404 1.26 -4.01 -12.94
N ASP A 405 1.56 -4.79 -13.97
CA ASP A 405 0.61 -5.13 -15.03
C ASP A 405 0.26 -6.63 -14.98
N PRO A 406 -0.91 -7.02 -14.43
CA PRO A 406 -1.36 -8.40 -14.36
C PRO A 406 -2.05 -8.89 -15.64
N TRP A 407 -2.50 -7.99 -16.53
CA TRP A 407 -3.32 -8.36 -17.70
C TRP A 407 -2.64 -9.36 -18.67
N PRO A 408 -1.31 -9.30 -18.93
CA PRO A 408 -0.62 -10.29 -19.74
C PRO A 408 -0.69 -11.72 -19.19
N TYR A 409 -0.89 -11.87 -17.89
CA TYR A 409 -0.99 -13.16 -17.18
C TYR A 409 -2.44 -13.59 -16.93
N ASP A 410 -3.41 -12.68 -17.06
CA ASP A 410 -4.83 -13.01 -16.92
C ASP A 410 -5.39 -13.65 -18.21
N ALA A 411 -4.99 -13.12 -19.37
CA ALA A 411 -5.36 -13.67 -20.68
C ALA A 411 -4.65 -15.01 -20.99
N ASP A 412 -3.47 -15.25 -20.40
CA ASP A 412 -2.73 -16.51 -20.47
C ASP A 412 -1.85 -16.68 -19.21
N PRO A 413 -2.30 -17.43 -18.19
CA PRO A 413 -1.50 -17.73 -17.00
C PRO A 413 -0.25 -18.58 -17.29
N ALA A 414 -0.19 -19.22 -18.47
CA ALA A 414 0.97 -19.97 -18.95
C ALA A 414 1.91 -19.12 -19.83
N LYS A 415 1.69 -17.80 -19.94
CA LYS A 415 2.56 -16.86 -20.63
C LYS A 415 3.85 -16.60 -19.85
N THR A 416 4.99 -16.63 -20.53
CA THR A 416 6.25 -16.07 -20.02
C THR A 416 6.46 -14.70 -20.64
N VAL A 417 6.06 -13.63 -19.96
CA VAL A 417 6.61 -12.30 -20.26
C VAL A 417 8.00 -12.26 -19.64
N ALA A 418 9.02 -11.93 -20.44
CA ALA A 418 10.40 -11.89 -19.96
C ALA A 418 10.56 -10.87 -18.82
N PRO A 419 11.44 -11.11 -17.83
CA PRO A 419 11.60 -10.27 -16.65
C PRO A 419 11.61 -8.77 -16.93
N ALA A 420 10.77 -8.03 -16.22
CA ALA A 420 10.87 -6.58 -16.16
C ALA A 420 12.12 -6.25 -15.32
N PRO A 421 13.13 -5.54 -15.87
CA PRO A 421 14.30 -5.15 -15.09
C PRO A 421 13.90 -4.31 -13.88
N ALA A 422 14.69 -4.36 -12.81
CA ALA A 422 14.55 -3.42 -11.71
C ALA A 422 14.67 -1.98 -12.21
N ALA A 423 14.06 -1.03 -11.50
CA ALA A 423 13.80 0.33 -11.99
C ALA A 423 15.08 1.18 -12.19
N GLY A 424 15.70 0.98 -13.34
CA GLY A 424 16.77 1.80 -13.90
C GLY A 424 16.57 2.00 -15.40
N LYS A 425 17.34 2.91 -16.00
CA LYS A 425 17.27 3.23 -17.42
C LYS A 425 17.87 2.08 -18.25
N ARG A 426 17.01 1.20 -18.75
CA ARG A 426 17.36 0.14 -19.71
C ARG A 426 18.11 0.74 -20.90
N THR A 427 19.40 0.44 -20.99
CA THR A 427 20.35 1.07 -21.93
C THR A 427 20.60 0.19 -23.16
N VAL A 428 20.43 -1.13 -23.03
CA VAL A 428 20.44 -2.09 -24.15
C VAL A 428 19.34 -3.13 -23.93
N SER A 429 18.71 -3.57 -25.03
CA SER A 429 17.90 -4.79 -25.05
C SER A 429 18.10 -5.51 -26.37
N ALA A 430 18.58 -6.75 -26.29
CA ALA A 430 18.93 -7.58 -27.43
C ALA A 430 18.30 -8.97 -27.30
N GLY A 431 17.37 -9.28 -28.19
CA GLY A 431 16.90 -10.65 -28.44
C GLY A 431 17.12 -11.00 -29.91
N PHE A 432 17.19 -12.29 -30.21
CA PHE A 432 17.41 -12.77 -31.59
C PHE A 432 16.16 -13.43 -32.20
N THR A 433 15.04 -13.43 -31.46
CA THR A 433 13.70 -13.81 -31.92
C THR A 433 13.25 -12.98 -33.12
N GLY A 434 12.65 -13.62 -34.13
CA GLY A 434 12.20 -13.01 -35.37
C GLY A 434 13.30 -12.70 -36.39
N LEU A 435 14.58 -12.97 -36.09
CA LEU A 435 15.67 -12.88 -37.06
C LEU A 435 15.85 -14.20 -37.81
N ALA A 436 16.17 -14.13 -39.10
CA ALA A 436 16.37 -15.31 -39.92
C ALA A 436 17.68 -16.05 -39.57
N ASP A 437 17.70 -17.38 -39.69
CA ASP A 437 18.92 -18.17 -39.57
C ASP A 437 20.02 -17.69 -40.53
N ALA A 438 21.27 -17.76 -40.05
CA ALA A 438 22.48 -17.21 -40.68
C ALA A 438 22.55 -15.68 -40.81
N SER A 439 21.59 -14.90 -40.26
CA SER A 439 21.76 -13.45 -40.07
C SER A 439 22.95 -13.15 -39.15
N THR A 440 23.56 -11.97 -39.26
CA THR A 440 24.60 -11.54 -38.30
C THR A 440 23.98 -10.84 -37.10
N TRP A 441 24.70 -10.78 -35.97
CA TRP A 441 24.25 -9.99 -34.80
C TRP A 441 24.20 -8.47 -35.13
N GLU A 442 24.95 -8.04 -36.14
CA GLU A 442 24.99 -6.65 -36.64
C GLU A 442 23.71 -6.30 -37.41
N SER A 443 23.15 -7.26 -38.16
CA SER A 443 21.83 -7.14 -38.80
C SER A 443 20.64 -7.27 -37.83
N GLY A 444 20.92 -7.42 -36.53
CA GLY A 444 19.93 -7.58 -35.47
C GLY A 444 20.12 -6.53 -34.36
N PRO A 445 20.32 -6.94 -33.09
CA PRO A 445 20.13 -6.07 -31.94
C PRO A 445 21.31 -5.12 -31.60
N GLY A 446 21.90 -4.47 -32.60
CA GLY A 446 22.84 -3.35 -32.39
C GLY A 446 24.20 -3.73 -31.79
N PHE A 447 24.89 -4.69 -32.44
CA PHE A 447 26.26 -5.07 -32.08
C PHE A 447 27.25 -4.80 -33.21
N THR A 448 28.49 -4.47 -32.87
CA THR A 448 29.66 -4.59 -33.75
C THR A 448 30.42 -5.86 -33.40
N THR A 449 30.70 -6.72 -34.38
CA THR A 449 31.25 -8.07 -34.15
C THR A 449 32.68 -8.26 -34.66
N THR A 450 33.35 -9.33 -34.23
CA THR A 450 34.58 -9.83 -34.87
C THR A 450 34.75 -11.32 -34.60
N ALA A 451 34.86 -12.12 -35.65
CA ALA A 451 35.20 -13.55 -35.60
C ALA A 451 36.55 -13.79 -36.30
N LYS A 452 37.47 -14.58 -35.71
CA LYS A 452 38.79 -14.86 -36.32
C LYS A 452 39.44 -16.15 -35.82
N GLY A 453 40.17 -16.81 -36.72
CA GLY A 453 40.98 -18.01 -36.45
C GLY A 453 40.18 -19.29 -36.67
N GLY A 454 40.78 -20.29 -37.32
CA GLY A 454 40.15 -21.58 -37.63
C GLY A 454 39.04 -21.54 -38.68
N THR A 455 38.90 -22.62 -39.45
CA THR A 455 37.73 -22.84 -40.31
C THR A 455 36.49 -23.04 -39.43
N GLY A 456 35.40 -22.31 -39.71
CA GLY A 456 34.11 -22.45 -39.01
C GLY A 456 33.85 -21.51 -37.83
N THR A 457 34.76 -20.58 -37.52
CA THR A 457 34.51 -19.52 -36.51
C THR A 457 33.56 -18.46 -37.07
N THR A 458 32.37 -18.31 -36.47
CA THR A 458 31.30 -17.39 -36.92
C THR A 458 30.58 -16.71 -35.76
N ILE A 459 29.92 -15.59 -36.05
CA ILE A 459 28.96 -14.93 -35.16
C ILE A 459 27.68 -14.73 -35.98
N ASP A 460 26.74 -15.65 -35.79
CA ASP A 460 25.52 -15.75 -36.60
C ASP A 460 24.28 -15.97 -35.70
N VAL A 461 23.08 -15.87 -36.28
CA VAL A 461 21.81 -16.26 -35.64
C VAL A 461 21.45 -17.68 -36.09
N ARG A 462 21.02 -18.54 -35.16
CA ARG A 462 20.48 -19.87 -35.46
C ARG A 462 19.40 -20.26 -34.47
N GLY A 463 18.24 -20.72 -34.94
CA GLY A 463 17.12 -21.11 -34.09
C GLY A 463 16.70 -20.00 -33.14
N GLU A 464 16.60 -18.77 -33.66
CA GLU A 464 16.25 -17.55 -32.92
C GLU A 464 17.21 -17.16 -31.78
N ALA A 465 18.44 -17.70 -31.77
CA ALA A 465 19.49 -17.38 -30.80
C ALA A 465 20.74 -16.82 -31.47
N GLY A 466 21.44 -15.90 -30.81
CA GLY A 466 22.74 -15.42 -31.23
C GLY A 466 23.82 -16.45 -30.90
N VAL A 467 24.46 -17.03 -31.91
CA VAL A 467 25.48 -18.07 -31.76
C VAL A 467 26.89 -17.51 -32.02
N MET A 468 27.78 -17.68 -31.05
CA MET A 468 29.23 -17.55 -31.23
C MET A 468 29.83 -18.94 -31.43
N ARG A 469 30.18 -19.28 -32.68
CA ARG A 469 30.85 -20.54 -33.02
C ARG A 469 32.36 -20.32 -33.15
N LEU A 470 33.13 -21.26 -32.65
CA LEU A 470 34.59 -21.30 -32.64
C LEU A 470 35.07 -22.53 -33.42
N GLY A 471 36.03 -22.33 -34.32
CA GLY A 471 36.71 -23.40 -35.05
C GLY A 471 37.70 -24.17 -34.18
N ALA A 472 38.15 -25.31 -34.69
CA ALA A 472 39.01 -26.27 -33.97
C ALA A 472 40.43 -25.77 -33.61
N ALA A 473 40.86 -24.61 -34.14
CA ALA A 473 42.22 -24.12 -33.92
C ALA A 473 42.36 -23.38 -32.58
N ALA A 474 43.44 -23.66 -31.85
CA ALA A 474 43.80 -22.88 -30.65
C ALA A 474 43.96 -21.39 -31.00
N GLY A 475 43.40 -20.51 -30.17
CA GLY A 475 43.35 -19.07 -30.42
C GLY A 475 42.20 -18.59 -31.31
N SER A 476 41.31 -19.48 -31.77
CA SER A 476 40.06 -19.08 -32.44
C SER A 476 39.18 -18.29 -31.48
N TYR A 477 38.64 -17.14 -31.93
CA TYR A 477 37.84 -16.26 -31.08
C TYR A 477 36.68 -15.57 -31.81
N ALA A 478 35.67 -15.23 -31.00
CA ALA A 478 34.51 -14.42 -31.37
C ALA A 478 34.34 -13.30 -30.33
N ARG A 479 33.85 -12.13 -30.74
CA ARG A 479 33.50 -11.02 -29.83
C ARG A 479 32.42 -10.11 -30.41
N ALA A 480 31.68 -9.46 -29.53
CA ALA A 480 30.67 -8.46 -29.87
C ALA A 480 30.70 -7.30 -28.86
N GLU A 481 30.57 -6.06 -29.34
CA GLU A 481 30.42 -4.84 -28.53
C GLU A 481 29.02 -4.26 -28.79
N THR A 482 28.27 -3.93 -27.73
CA THR A 482 26.96 -3.27 -27.87
C THR A 482 27.12 -1.83 -28.33
N ASP A 483 26.24 -1.36 -29.22
CA ASP A 483 26.07 0.07 -29.42
C ASP A 483 25.27 0.67 -28.25
N MET A 484 25.99 1.19 -27.24
CA MET A 484 25.40 1.74 -26.02
C MET A 484 26.21 2.91 -25.47
N ALA A 485 25.53 3.83 -24.79
CA ALA A 485 26.19 4.86 -23.98
C ALA A 485 26.91 4.21 -22.78
N PRO A 486 28.14 4.65 -22.42
CA PRO A 486 28.81 4.18 -21.20
C PRO A 486 28.03 4.50 -19.92
N VAL A 487 27.79 3.49 -19.09
CA VAL A 487 26.98 3.55 -17.86
C VAL A 487 27.84 3.37 -16.61
N ALA A 488 27.36 3.85 -15.46
CA ALA A 488 28.01 3.65 -14.17
C ALA A 488 27.47 2.36 -13.50
N ASP A 489 26.46 2.49 -12.66
CA ASP A 489 25.87 1.37 -11.94
C ASP A 489 25.01 0.55 -12.89
N SER A 490 25.44 -0.67 -13.17
CA SER A 490 25.03 -1.42 -14.34
C SER A 490 24.70 -2.85 -14.01
N GLU A 491 23.53 -3.29 -14.44
CA GLU A 491 23.10 -4.69 -14.37
C GLU A 491 22.92 -5.27 -15.76
N LEU A 492 23.50 -6.46 -15.98
CA LEU A 492 23.27 -7.36 -17.11
C LEU A 492 22.30 -8.47 -16.68
N LEU A 493 21.30 -8.73 -17.50
CA LEU A 493 20.54 -9.99 -17.51
C LEU A 493 20.63 -10.59 -18.92
N THR A 494 20.93 -11.87 -19.05
CA THR A 494 21.00 -12.57 -20.36
C THR A 494 20.76 -14.07 -20.19
N ARG A 495 20.28 -14.71 -21.24
CA ARG A 495 20.13 -16.16 -21.34
C ARG A 495 21.28 -16.74 -22.17
N PHE A 496 21.87 -17.86 -21.76
CA PHE A 496 22.99 -18.50 -22.44
C PHE A 496 22.90 -20.03 -22.39
N LYS A 497 23.54 -20.73 -23.34
CA LYS A 497 23.84 -22.16 -23.27
C LYS A 497 25.21 -22.48 -23.85
N ILE A 498 25.79 -23.58 -23.37
CA ILE A 498 27.05 -24.15 -23.87
C ILE A 498 26.66 -25.30 -24.80
N ASP A 499 26.72 -25.11 -26.12
CA ASP A 499 26.13 -26.07 -27.06
C ASP A 499 26.85 -27.43 -27.06
N ASP A 500 28.16 -27.42 -26.84
CA ASP A 500 29.02 -28.60 -26.72
C ASP A 500 29.79 -28.56 -25.40
N LEU A 501 29.86 -29.65 -24.62
CA LEU A 501 30.68 -29.70 -23.38
C LEU A 501 32.11 -30.22 -23.66
N GLY A 502 33.11 -29.73 -22.90
CA GLY A 502 34.54 -30.08 -23.06
C GLY A 502 35.41 -28.94 -23.63
N GLY A 503 36.72 -29.17 -23.77
CA GLY A 503 37.71 -28.19 -24.27
C GLY A 503 37.88 -26.92 -23.41
N ASP A 504 39.06 -26.28 -23.40
CA ASP A 504 39.22 -25.00 -22.68
C ASP A 504 38.66 -23.83 -23.53
N ARG A 505 37.35 -23.89 -23.72
CA ARG A 505 36.52 -22.93 -24.45
C ARG A 505 35.81 -22.06 -23.43
N ARG A 506 35.96 -20.73 -23.53
CA ARG A 506 35.47 -19.78 -22.52
C ARG A 506 34.61 -18.68 -23.12
N LEU A 507 33.43 -18.49 -22.53
CA LEU A 507 32.51 -17.38 -22.80
C LEU A 507 32.65 -16.32 -21.70
N ARG A 508 32.61 -15.04 -22.08
CA ARG A 508 32.77 -13.90 -21.17
C ARG A 508 31.72 -12.83 -21.43
N PHE A 509 31.06 -12.38 -20.37
CA PHE A 509 30.16 -11.23 -20.37
C PHE A 509 30.78 -10.11 -19.52
N TRP A 510 31.04 -8.95 -20.12
CA TRP A 510 31.72 -7.81 -19.51
C TRP A 510 30.76 -6.66 -19.20
N LEU A 511 31.00 -5.97 -18.08
CA LEU A 511 30.36 -4.71 -17.68
C LEU A 511 31.40 -3.66 -17.26
N ARG A 512 31.00 -2.38 -17.34
CA ARG A 512 31.89 -1.20 -17.19
C ARG A 512 33.15 -1.31 -18.04
N ALA A 513 33.03 -1.88 -19.25
CA ALA A 513 34.16 -2.19 -20.10
C ALA A 513 34.49 -1.04 -21.07
N GLY A 514 35.79 -0.85 -21.31
CA GLY A 514 36.29 0.00 -22.40
C GLY A 514 36.33 -0.73 -23.75
N THR A 515 36.96 -0.13 -24.75
CA THR A 515 37.12 -0.73 -26.09
C THR A 515 38.04 -1.96 -26.07
N TRP A 516 37.92 -2.84 -27.06
CA TRP A 516 38.76 -4.03 -27.18
C TRP A 516 40.27 -3.69 -27.31
N LYS A 517 41.11 -4.27 -26.46
CA LYS A 517 42.60 -4.11 -26.50
C LYS A 517 43.31 -5.37 -26.98
N HIS A 518 42.82 -6.55 -26.59
CA HIS A 518 43.29 -7.83 -27.08
C HIS A 518 42.15 -8.57 -27.79
N ALA A 519 42.40 -9.80 -28.28
CA ALA A 519 41.40 -10.61 -28.98
C ALA A 519 40.06 -10.67 -28.22
N THR A 520 40.08 -11.02 -26.93
CA THR A 520 38.89 -11.28 -26.10
C THR A 520 38.88 -10.58 -24.75
N SER A 521 39.62 -9.47 -24.58
CA SER A 521 39.57 -8.63 -23.38
C SER A 521 39.65 -7.11 -23.67
N PRO A 522 38.86 -6.28 -22.96
CA PRO A 522 38.77 -4.83 -23.15
C PRO A 522 39.77 -4.00 -22.32
N ALA A 523 39.79 -2.70 -22.60
CA ALA A 523 40.47 -1.64 -21.85
C ALA A 523 39.81 -1.40 -20.48
N GLY A 524 40.01 -2.33 -19.55
CA GLY A 524 39.32 -2.30 -18.26
C GLY A 524 37.89 -2.85 -18.33
N GLY A 525 37.34 -3.19 -17.16
CA GLY A 525 36.01 -3.79 -17.01
C GLY A 525 36.03 -5.03 -16.13
N TYR A 526 34.87 -5.40 -15.60
CA TYR A 526 34.64 -6.65 -14.89
C TYR A 526 33.88 -7.63 -15.79
N ALA A 527 34.07 -8.94 -15.61
CA ALA A 527 33.32 -9.94 -16.35
C ALA A 527 33.03 -11.22 -15.57
N VAL A 528 32.04 -11.95 -16.07
CA VAL A 528 31.72 -13.33 -15.73
C VAL A 528 32.34 -14.22 -16.81
N GLU A 529 33.27 -15.10 -16.44
CA GLU A 529 33.89 -16.11 -17.32
C GLU A 529 33.30 -17.50 -17.03
N ILE A 530 32.69 -18.10 -18.05
CA ILE A 530 32.10 -19.45 -18.06
C ILE A 530 33.01 -20.35 -18.90
N ASN A 531 33.31 -21.57 -18.43
CA ASN A 531 34.21 -22.51 -19.11
C ASN A 531 33.49 -23.83 -19.46
N ALA A 532 33.57 -24.29 -20.70
CA ALA A 532 32.92 -25.52 -21.16
C ALA A 532 33.55 -26.82 -20.57
N ALA A 533 34.80 -26.77 -20.11
CA ALA A 533 35.50 -27.90 -19.49
C ALA A 533 35.34 -27.99 -17.96
N ALA A 534 34.86 -26.95 -17.27
CA ALA A 534 34.88 -26.89 -15.80
C ALA A 534 33.51 -26.53 -15.20
N ASP A 535 33.14 -27.20 -14.11
CA ASP A 535 31.92 -26.92 -13.32
C ASP A 535 32.10 -25.73 -12.36
N THR A 536 32.63 -24.63 -12.90
CA THR A 536 32.84 -23.36 -12.18
C THR A 536 32.62 -22.15 -13.07
N VAL A 537 32.18 -21.05 -12.46
CA VAL A 537 32.10 -19.73 -13.08
C VAL A 537 33.01 -18.77 -12.33
N ARG A 538 33.66 -17.84 -13.03
CA ARG A 538 34.69 -16.96 -12.47
C ARG A 538 34.30 -15.50 -12.62
N LEU A 539 34.38 -14.71 -11.54
CA LEU A 539 34.46 -13.25 -11.67
C LEU A 539 35.91 -12.88 -12.01
N ILE A 540 36.07 -12.12 -13.10
CA ILE A 540 37.36 -11.70 -13.66
C ILE A 540 37.38 -10.18 -13.87
N ARG A 541 38.57 -9.62 -14.01
CA ARG A 541 38.81 -8.19 -14.25
C ARG A 541 39.88 -7.98 -15.32
N ALA A 542 39.63 -7.05 -16.23
CA ALA A 542 40.65 -6.46 -17.07
C ALA A 542 41.11 -5.11 -16.48
N ARG A 543 42.35 -4.73 -16.77
CA ARG A 543 42.85 -3.35 -16.63
C ARG A 543 43.66 -3.04 -17.90
N ASP A 544 43.72 -1.78 -18.31
CA ASP A 544 44.46 -1.44 -19.52
C ASP A 544 45.95 -1.82 -19.37
N GLY A 545 46.51 -2.40 -20.43
CA GLY A 545 47.88 -2.95 -20.43
C GLY A 545 48.14 -4.16 -19.51
N GLN A 546 47.12 -4.78 -18.89
CA GLN A 546 47.30 -5.92 -17.96
C GLN A 546 46.53 -7.18 -18.38
N ALA A 547 47.11 -8.34 -18.09
CA ALA A 547 46.45 -9.63 -18.28
C ALA A 547 45.17 -9.77 -17.42
N VAL A 548 44.19 -10.51 -17.94
CA VAL A 548 42.91 -10.75 -17.26
C VAL A 548 43.13 -11.50 -15.94
N ARG A 549 42.77 -10.87 -14.83
CA ARG A 549 42.92 -11.42 -13.48
C ARG A 549 41.62 -12.06 -12.99
N GLY A 550 41.71 -13.25 -12.41
CA GLY A 550 40.63 -13.83 -11.61
C GLY A 550 40.48 -13.08 -10.29
N LEU A 551 39.23 -12.75 -9.94
CA LEU A 551 38.87 -12.15 -8.66
C LEU A 551 38.26 -13.19 -7.70
N ALA A 552 37.29 -13.96 -8.18
CA ALA A 552 36.60 -15.01 -7.43
C ALA A 552 36.17 -16.15 -8.35
N THR A 553 35.89 -17.33 -7.79
CA THR A 553 35.42 -18.52 -8.51
C THR A 553 34.31 -19.18 -7.71
N PHE A 554 33.22 -19.57 -8.36
CA PHE A 554 32.00 -20.09 -7.76
C PHE A 554 31.61 -21.43 -8.41
N PRO A 555 31.00 -22.37 -7.67
CA PRO A 555 30.52 -23.62 -8.23
C PRO A 555 29.39 -23.36 -9.23
N TYR A 556 29.41 -24.06 -10.37
CA TYR A 556 28.45 -23.89 -11.45
C TYR A 556 28.31 -25.21 -12.21
N ARG A 557 27.13 -25.84 -12.18
CA ARG A 557 26.91 -27.09 -12.91
C ARG A 557 26.69 -26.80 -14.39
N ARG A 558 27.61 -27.20 -15.25
CA ARG A 558 27.48 -26.99 -16.70
C ARG A 558 26.36 -27.88 -17.29
N THR A 559 25.72 -27.38 -18.34
CA THR A 559 24.66 -28.07 -19.09
C THR A 559 24.56 -27.49 -20.49
N THR A 560 24.05 -28.30 -21.43
CA THR A 560 23.71 -27.87 -22.80
C THR A 560 22.33 -27.19 -22.89
N GLY A 561 21.54 -27.27 -21.83
CA GLY A 561 20.28 -26.53 -21.70
C GLY A 561 20.48 -25.03 -21.48
N TRP A 562 19.45 -24.25 -21.80
CA TRP A 562 19.40 -22.82 -21.52
C TRP A 562 19.49 -22.52 -20.02
N GLN A 563 20.21 -21.44 -19.70
CA GLN A 563 20.43 -20.92 -18.36
C GLN A 563 20.38 -19.39 -18.38
N TRP A 564 20.01 -18.80 -17.27
CA TRP A 564 20.03 -17.35 -17.06
C TRP A 564 21.28 -16.93 -16.30
N LEU A 565 21.78 -15.75 -16.65
CA LEU A 565 22.88 -15.04 -16.00
C LEU A 565 22.39 -13.63 -15.64
N ARG A 566 22.43 -13.29 -14.35
CA ARG A 566 22.33 -11.91 -13.86
C ARG A 566 23.68 -11.50 -13.27
N PHE A 567 24.22 -10.37 -13.71
CA PHE A 567 25.50 -9.83 -13.26
C PHE A 567 25.36 -8.32 -13.03
N SER A 568 25.57 -7.87 -11.79
CA SER A 568 25.48 -6.45 -11.41
C SER A 568 26.84 -5.91 -10.96
N VAL A 569 27.11 -4.66 -11.30
CA VAL A 569 28.19 -3.85 -10.75
C VAL A 569 27.61 -2.53 -10.25
N GLU A 570 27.52 -2.36 -8.93
CA GLU A 570 26.95 -1.21 -8.23
C GLU A 570 28.00 -0.64 -7.26
N GLY A 571 28.38 0.63 -7.43
CA GLY A 571 29.51 1.21 -6.68
C GLY A 571 30.79 0.39 -6.86
N ASP A 572 31.20 -0.26 -5.78
CA ASP A 572 32.33 -1.20 -5.64
C ASP A 572 31.92 -2.69 -5.51
N LYS A 573 30.62 -3.00 -5.54
CA LYS A 573 30.06 -4.35 -5.37
C LYS A 573 29.78 -5.00 -6.71
N LEU A 574 30.38 -6.17 -6.94
CA LEU A 574 30.06 -7.11 -8.00
C LEU A 574 29.11 -8.17 -7.43
N LYS A 575 28.03 -8.50 -8.16
CA LYS A 575 27.05 -9.50 -7.75
C LYS A 575 26.68 -10.42 -8.93
N LEU A 576 26.63 -11.74 -8.71
CA LEU A 576 26.43 -12.77 -9.72
C LEU A 576 25.30 -13.75 -9.32
N ARG A 577 24.37 -14.05 -10.22
CA ARG A 577 23.41 -15.18 -10.12
C ARG A 577 23.38 -15.96 -11.43
N ILE A 578 23.33 -17.29 -11.34
CA ILE A 578 23.08 -18.19 -12.47
C ILE A 578 22.03 -19.23 -12.08
N TRP A 579 21.07 -19.51 -12.97
CA TRP A 579 20.04 -20.54 -12.76
C TRP A 579 19.59 -21.18 -14.08
N ALA A 580 18.94 -22.34 -14.01
CA ALA A 580 18.42 -23.04 -15.18
C ALA A 580 17.18 -22.32 -15.76
N ASP A 581 17.04 -22.30 -17.08
CA ASP A 581 15.83 -21.78 -17.72
C ASP A 581 14.59 -22.62 -17.33
N GLY A 582 13.43 -21.98 -17.28
CA GLY A 582 12.20 -22.56 -16.73
C GLY A 582 12.18 -22.74 -15.19
N ARG A 583 13.18 -22.24 -14.45
CA ARG A 583 13.14 -22.08 -12.98
C ARG A 583 13.05 -20.59 -12.62
N SER A 584 12.37 -20.30 -11.52
CA SER A 584 12.37 -18.96 -10.89
C SER A 584 13.79 -18.54 -10.53
N GLU A 585 14.07 -17.23 -10.51
CA GLU A 585 15.40 -16.74 -10.12
C GLU A 585 15.68 -17.06 -8.64
N PRO A 586 16.87 -17.54 -8.24
CA PRO A 586 17.25 -17.72 -6.84
C PRO A 586 17.30 -16.38 -6.09
N ARG A 587 16.33 -16.15 -5.20
CA ARG A 587 16.02 -14.80 -4.68
C ARG A 587 16.83 -14.37 -3.47
N GLN A 588 17.33 -15.32 -2.69
CA GLN A 588 17.85 -15.10 -1.33
C GLN A 588 19.37 -15.07 -1.23
N THR A 589 20.06 -15.63 -2.23
CA THR A 589 21.53 -15.68 -2.27
C THR A 589 22.00 -15.35 -3.67
N TRP A 590 22.91 -14.38 -3.79
CA TRP A 590 23.73 -14.26 -4.99
C TRP A 590 24.67 -15.48 -5.05
N THR A 591 24.83 -16.10 -6.22
CA THR A 591 25.82 -17.17 -6.47
C THR A 591 27.24 -16.69 -6.14
N GLY A 592 27.49 -15.38 -6.25
CA GLY A 592 28.65 -14.73 -5.67
C GLY A 592 28.44 -13.24 -5.45
N THR A 593 28.99 -12.70 -4.36
CA THR A 593 29.13 -11.26 -4.12
C THR A 593 30.59 -10.97 -3.79
N LEU A 594 31.12 -9.87 -4.33
CA LEU A 594 32.50 -9.44 -4.12
C LEU A 594 32.57 -7.91 -4.07
N THR A 595 33.40 -7.36 -3.18
CA THR A 595 33.80 -5.94 -3.22
C THR A 595 35.18 -5.80 -3.87
N ASP A 596 35.31 -4.94 -4.88
CA ASP A 596 36.58 -4.54 -5.50
C ASP A 596 36.58 -3.02 -5.69
N THR A 597 37.31 -2.31 -4.82
CA THR A 597 37.39 -0.84 -4.81
C THR A 597 38.21 -0.27 -5.97
N SER A 598 38.84 -1.10 -6.81
CA SER A 598 39.59 -0.64 -8.00
C SER A 598 38.71 -0.52 -9.24
N VAL A 599 37.54 0.07 -9.02
CA VAL A 599 36.41 0.22 -9.92
C VAL A 599 36.79 0.97 -11.20
N PRO A 600 36.60 0.38 -12.41
CA PRO A 600 36.65 1.14 -13.65
C PRO A 600 35.46 2.11 -13.73
N GLY A 601 35.66 3.25 -14.38
CA GLY A 601 34.64 4.28 -14.57
C GLY A 601 33.48 3.84 -15.49
N LYS A 602 32.77 4.80 -16.07
CA LYS A 602 31.66 4.47 -16.98
C LYS A 602 32.15 3.64 -18.18
N GLY A 603 31.41 2.59 -18.54
CA GLY A 603 31.76 1.70 -19.64
C GLY A 603 30.56 0.98 -20.26
N LYS A 604 30.81 0.22 -21.33
CA LYS A 604 29.82 -0.54 -22.09
C LYS A 604 29.68 -1.99 -21.57
N ALA A 605 28.74 -2.73 -22.17
CA ALA A 605 28.65 -4.19 -22.10
C ALA A 605 29.27 -4.84 -23.34
N LEU A 606 30.15 -5.82 -23.13
CA LEU A 606 30.89 -6.51 -24.19
C LEU A 606 30.77 -8.02 -24.01
N VAL A 607 30.79 -8.81 -25.09
CA VAL A 607 30.75 -10.28 -25.06
C VAL A 607 31.95 -10.84 -25.83
N SER A 608 32.62 -11.88 -25.31
CA SER A 608 33.68 -12.57 -26.04
C SER A 608 33.73 -14.08 -25.76
N ALA A 609 34.12 -14.87 -26.77
CA ALA A 609 34.36 -16.30 -26.68
C ALA A 609 35.73 -16.68 -27.27
N ILE A 610 36.43 -17.66 -26.68
CA ILE A 610 37.76 -18.11 -27.13
C ILE A 610 37.97 -19.62 -26.90
N GLU A 611 38.66 -20.27 -27.84
CA GLU A 611 39.25 -21.61 -27.71
C GLU A 611 40.75 -21.47 -27.38
N LEU A 612 41.21 -22.07 -26.29
CA LEU A 612 42.59 -21.93 -25.78
C LEU A 612 43.47 -23.16 -26.04
N THR A 613 42.87 -24.31 -26.32
CA THR A 613 43.54 -25.62 -26.38
C THR A 613 43.55 -26.25 -27.77
N GLY A 614 42.51 -26.01 -28.58
CA GLY A 614 42.30 -26.61 -29.90
C GLY A 614 41.62 -27.98 -29.82
N GLY A 615 40.29 -28.00 -29.73
CA GLY A 615 39.48 -29.23 -29.74
C GLY A 615 39.14 -29.73 -31.15
N ALA A 616 39.07 -31.06 -31.33
CA ALA A 616 38.92 -31.74 -32.63
C ALA A 616 37.68 -31.35 -33.48
N SER A 617 36.68 -30.69 -32.90
CA SER A 617 35.42 -30.31 -33.56
C SER A 617 35.04 -28.83 -33.42
N GLY A 618 35.90 -27.98 -32.83
CA GLY A 618 35.53 -26.60 -32.47
C GLY A 618 34.47 -26.56 -31.36
N GLY A 619 33.55 -25.60 -31.39
CA GLY A 619 32.41 -25.52 -30.47
C GLY A 619 31.49 -24.32 -30.66
N ALA A 620 30.34 -24.29 -29.99
CA ALA A 620 29.47 -23.12 -29.96
C ALA A 620 28.99 -22.72 -28.55
N PHE A 621 28.72 -21.42 -28.39
CA PHE A 621 27.92 -20.86 -27.32
C PHE A 621 26.74 -20.11 -27.94
N SER A 622 25.54 -20.31 -27.41
CA SER A 622 24.35 -19.53 -27.79
C SER A 622 23.99 -18.54 -26.69
N VAL A 623 23.60 -17.34 -27.07
CA VAL A 623 23.26 -16.21 -26.21
C VAL A 623 21.95 -15.59 -26.71
N ASP A 624 21.11 -15.15 -25.78
CA ASP A 624 19.83 -14.52 -26.07
C ASP A 624 19.41 -13.58 -24.93
N ASP A 625 18.38 -12.78 -25.19
CA ASP A 625 17.66 -11.96 -24.22
C ASP A 625 18.53 -11.03 -23.35
N LEU A 626 19.63 -10.54 -23.94
CA LEU A 626 20.69 -9.73 -23.34
C LEU A 626 20.21 -8.29 -23.10
N LYS A 627 20.10 -7.90 -21.82
CA LYS A 627 19.54 -6.64 -21.34
C LYS A 627 20.53 -5.97 -20.41
N VAL A 628 20.74 -4.66 -20.57
CA VAL A 628 21.65 -3.87 -19.72
C VAL A 628 20.94 -2.63 -19.20
N THR A 629 21.07 -2.33 -17.90
CA THR A 629 20.27 -1.30 -17.20
C THR A 629 21.13 -0.39 -16.32
N ASP A 630 21.01 0.93 -16.47
CA ASP A 630 21.67 1.97 -15.64
C ASP A 630 20.80 2.30 -14.41
N GLN A 631 21.29 2.02 -13.20
CA GLN A 631 20.50 1.98 -11.95
C GLN A 631 20.24 3.38 -11.33
N ARG A 632 19.97 4.42 -12.13
CA ARG A 632 19.83 5.82 -11.68
C ARG A 632 18.65 6.56 -12.34
N PRO A 633 17.76 7.26 -11.59
CA PRO A 633 16.52 7.85 -12.11
C PRO A 633 16.58 9.37 -12.44
N VAL A 634 17.76 9.98 -12.57
CA VAL A 634 17.89 11.43 -12.81
C VAL A 634 17.91 11.75 -14.31
N ALA A 635 17.02 12.63 -14.77
CA ALA A 635 16.89 12.96 -16.19
C ALA A 635 18.00 13.90 -16.69
N PHE A 636 18.41 14.87 -15.88
CA PHE A 636 19.61 15.70 -16.10
C PHE A 636 20.16 16.22 -14.77
N GLU A 637 21.49 16.30 -14.67
CA GLU A 637 22.21 16.76 -13.47
C GLU A 637 23.39 17.65 -13.87
N ALA A 638 23.68 18.68 -13.09
CA ALA A 638 24.85 19.54 -13.23
C ALA A 638 25.29 20.15 -11.89
N ALA A 639 26.19 19.47 -11.19
CA ALA A 639 27.08 20.09 -10.20
C ALA A 639 28.13 20.98 -10.88
N PHE A 640 28.66 21.98 -10.15
CA PHE A 640 29.66 22.94 -10.67
C PHE A 640 31.06 22.86 -10.01
N THR A 641 31.23 22.01 -9.00
CA THR A 641 32.49 21.70 -8.30
C THR A 641 33.62 21.23 -9.24
N GLY A 642 34.87 21.59 -8.93
CA GLY A 642 36.08 21.13 -9.62
C GLY A 642 36.32 21.69 -11.04
N MET A 643 35.46 22.56 -11.57
CA MET A 643 35.61 23.14 -12.91
C MET A 643 36.53 24.38 -12.94
N ARG A 644 37.18 24.60 -14.09
CA ARG A 644 38.03 25.78 -14.34
C ARG A 644 37.21 27.05 -14.51
N ASN A 645 37.73 28.17 -13.98
CA ASN A 645 37.13 29.49 -14.16
C ASN A 645 37.11 29.92 -15.64
N GLY A 646 36.04 30.60 -16.07
CA GLY A 646 35.91 31.21 -17.40
C GLY A 646 35.46 30.27 -18.53
N VAL A 647 35.03 29.04 -18.22
CA VAL A 647 34.56 28.08 -19.24
C VAL A 647 33.10 28.32 -19.59
N ASN A 648 32.83 28.76 -20.83
CA ASN A 648 31.50 28.72 -21.44
C ASN A 648 31.18 27.27 -21.88
N ARG A 649 30.05 26.70 -21.46
CA ARG A 649 29.74 25.25 -21.66
C ARG A 649 29.47 24.81 -23.11
N ASN A 650 29.51 25.73 -24.08
CA ASN A 650 29.46 25.42 -25.51
C ASN A 650 30.58 24.45 -25.94
N THR A 651 31.72 24.43 -25.24
CA THR A 651 32.77 23.40 -25.34
C THR A 651 32.76 22.47 -24.12
N GLY A 652 31.74 21.61 -24.01
CA GLY A 652 31.67 20.62 -22.92
C GLY A 652 30.32 19.94 -22.67
N GLY A 653 29.23 20.40 -23.29
CA GLY A 653 28.02 19.57 -23.48
C GLY A 653 27.17 19.31 -22.23
N ARG A 654 26.74 20.36 -21.52
CA ARG A 654 25.59 20.29 -20.58
C ARG A 654 24.68 21.53 -20.61
N PHE A 655 25.22 22.71 -20.95
CA PHE A 655 24.42 23.92 -21.22
C PHE A 655 24.95 24.60 -22.49
N THR A 656 24.06 25.07 -23.35
CA THR A 656 24.37 26.04 -24.40
C THR A 656 24.20 27.44 -23.82
N THR A 657 25.22 28.30 -23.86
CA THR A 657 25.19 29.62 -23.24
C THR A 657 25.37 30.77 -24.22
N ALA A 658 24.70 31.90 -23.92
CA ALA A 658 24.79 33.15 -24.66
C ALA A 658 24.55 34.35 -23.73
N SER A 659 25.18 35.49 -24.00
CA SER A 659 25.05 36.72 -23.21
C SER A 659 25.37 37.95 -24.04
N GLY A 660 25.05 39.13 -23.52
CA GLY A 660 25.49 40.40 -24.08
C GLY A 660 24.72 41.60 -23.56
N ASN A 661 25.11 42.77 -24.06
CA ASN A 661 24.43 44.05 -23.79
C ASN A 661 23.76 44.50 -25.10
N GLY A 662 22.56 45.10 -25.03
CA GLY A 662 21.72 45.39 -26.21
C GLY A 662 22.28 46.34 -27.29
N VAL A 663 23.52 46.82 -27.15
CA VAL A 663 24.23 47.74 -28.08
C VAL A 663 25.68 47.29 -28.33
N SER A 664 25.90 45.96 -28.40
CA SER A 664 27.18 45.33 -28.78
C SER A 664 28.42 45.76 -27.98
N SER A 665 28.48 45.40 -26.69
CA SER A 665 29.69 45.40 -25.87
C SER A 665 29.78 44.12 -25.01
N PRO A 666 30.98 43.59 -24.72
CA PRO A 666 31.20 42.24 -24.18
C PRO A 666 31.09 42.16 -22.64
N GLY A 667 30.08 42.80 -22.06
CA GLY A 667 29.94 42.92 -20.61
C GLY A 667 29.40 41.65 -19.93
N ALA A 668 28.14 41.30 -20.23
CA ALA A 668 27.48 40.16 -19.60
C ALA A 668 28.11 38.80 -20.00
N ALA A 669 28.18 37.85 -19.06
CA ALA A 669 28.79 36.54 -19.25
C ALA A 669 27.95 35.40 -18.63
N ALA A 670 28.10 34.19 -19.18
CA ALA A 670 27.43 32.97 -18.74
C ALA A 670 28.45 31.82 -18.64
N ASP A 671 29.34 31.92 -17.65
CA ASP A 671 30.52 31.08 -17.45
C ASP A 671 30.47 30.26 -16.15
N VAL A 672 31.57 29.57 -15.81
CA VAL A 672 31.76 28.93 -14.50
C VAL A 672 32.86 29.68 -13.76
N ARG A 673 32.65 30.02 -12.48
CA ARG A 673 33.67 30.62 -11.60
C ARG A 673 33.54 30.12 -10.17
N GLY A 674 34.67 29.79 -9.54
CA GLY A 674 34.74 29.46 -8.11
C GLY A 674 33.78 28.35 -7.71
N GLU A 675 33.75 27.26 -8.50
CA GLU A 675 32.85 26.11 -8.32
C GLU A 675 31.34 26.37 -8.49
N THR A 676 30.98 27.51 -9.10
CA THR A 676 29.59 27.91 -9.34
C THR A 676 29.37 28.28 -10.80
N GLY A 677 28.21 27.96 -11.37
CA GLY A 677 27.76 28.53 -12.64
C GLY A 677 27.36 29.98 -12.42
N ARG A 678 27.91 30.92 -13.20
CA ARG A 678 27.72 32.36 -12.98
C ARG A 678 27.04 32.99 -14.18
N LEU A 679 25.90 33.62 -13.93
CA LEU A 679 25.24 34.54 -14.85
C LEU A 679 25.60 35.95 -14.40
N HIS A 680 26.64 36.51 -15.02
CA HIS A 680 27.14 37.85 -14.76
C HIS A 680 26.46 38.84 -15.69
N LEU A 681 25.97 39.95 -15.14
CA LEU A 681 25.30 41.02 -15.86
C LEU A 681 26.10 42.31 -15.68
N ASP A 682 26.40 42.99 -16.78
CA ASP A 682 27.20 44.22 -16.76
C ASP A 682 26.35 45.46 -16.45
N GLY A 683 27.00 46.51 -15.92
CA GLY A 683 26.42 47.76 -15.44
C GLY A 683 25.53 48.58 -16.40
N PRO A 684 25.72 48.52 -17.73
CA PRO A 684 24.84 49.21 -18.68
C PRO A 684 23.38 48.70 -18.62
N LYS A 685 22.46 49.59 -18.99
CA LYS A 685 21.05 49.22 -19.14
C LYS A 685 20.88 48.16 -20.24
N PHE A 686 20.05 47.15 -19.96
CA PHE A 686 19.70 46.05 -20.88
C PHE A 686 20.83 45.03 -21.13
N SER A 687 21.51 44.62 -20.06
CA SER A 687 22.39 43.45 -20.02
C SER A 687 21.60 42.15 -19.85
N TYR A 688 22.01 41.06 -20.52
CA TYR A 688 21.40 39.74 -20.38
C TYR A 688 22.41 38.58 -20.42
N ALA A 689 22.08 37.48 -19.76
CA ALA A 689 22.80 36.21 -19.82
C ALA A 689 21.81 35.04 -19.80
N ARG A 690 22.04 33.98 -20.58
CA ARG A 690 21.13 32.81 -20.67
C ARG A 690 21.87 31.49 -20.88
N ALA A 691 21.24 30.42 -20.42
CA ALA A 691 21.68 29.04 -20.58
C ALA A 691 20.50 28.12 -20.93
N GLU A 692 20.72 27.21 -21.87
CA GLU A 692 19.76 26.20 -22.32
C GLU A 692 20.30 24.81 -21.97
N ALA A 693 19.52 23.98 -21.28
CA ALA A 693 19.97 22.66 -20.85
C ALA A 693 20.07 21.71 -22.05
N VAL A 694 21.22 21.04 -22.18
CA VAL A 694 21.40 19.94 -23.13
C VAL A 694 20.83 18.67 -22.47
N ALA A 695 19.51 18.59 -22.45
CA ALA A 695 18.70 17.60 -21.75
C ALA A 695 17.52 17.12 -22.62
N PRO A 696 16.92 15.95 -22.32
CA PRO A 696 15.64 15.55 -22.93
C PRO A 696 14.55 16.60 -22.71
N GLN A 697 13.58 16.65 -23.62
CA GLN A 697 12.32 17.34 -23.33
C GLN A 697 11.48 16.49 -22.38
N LEU A 698 10.85 17.12 -21.39
CA LEU A 698 9.99 16.46 -20.41
C LEU A 698 8.54 16.93 -20.60
N THR A 699 7.57 16.05 -20.37
CA THR A 699 6.16 16.43 -20.25
C THR A 699 5.98 17.03 -18.87
N ASP A 700 5.97 16.23 -17.82
CA ASP A 700 5.89 16.73 -16.46
C ASP A 700 7.31 16.81 -15.87
N GLY A 701 7.67 17.98 -15.33
CA GLY A 701 9.05 18.31 -14.99
C GLY A 701 9.19 18.96 -13.61
N GLU A 702 10.20 18.51 -12.86
CA GLU A 702 10.57 19.12 -11.58
C GLU A 702 12.05 19.48 -11.54
N LEU A 703 12.32 20.71 -11.11
CA LEU A 703 13.63 21.33 -11.04
C LEU A 703 14.01 21.58 -9.57
N LEU A 704 15.16 21.06 -9.16
CA LEU A 704 15.82 21.39 -7.91
C LEU A 704 17.14 22.12 -8.21
N VAL A 705 17.29 23.33 -7.67
CA VAL A 705 18.45 24.19 -7.91
C VAL A 705 18.96 24.77 -6.60
N ARG A 706 20.29 24.79 -6.42
CA ARG A 706 20.93 25.64 -5.42
C ARG A 706 21.48 26.90 -6.07
N PHE A 707 21.21 28.06 -5.47
CA PHE A 707 21.61 29.36 -6.00
C PHE A 707 21.95 30.37 -4.90
N ARG A 708 22.50 31.53 -5.27
CA ARG A 708 22.55 32.74 -4.43
C ARG A 708 22.57 34.02 -5.27
N VAL A 709 22.18 35.12 -4.63
CA VAL A 709 22.31 36.50 -5.14
C VAL A 709 23.23 37.25 -4.18
N PRO A 710 24.53 37.43 -4.48
CA PRO A 710 25.48 38.01 -3.52
C PRO A 710 25.11 39.43 -3.07
N ASP A 711 24.68 40.26 -4.02
CA ASP A 711 24.35 41.68 -3.80
C ASP A 711 22.90 41.96 -4.21
N PRO A 712 21.88 41.72 -3.37
CA PRO A 712 20.46 41.75 -3.76
C PRO A 712 19.85 43.14 -4.05
N GLY A 713 20.67 44.14 -4.41
CA GLY A 713 20.22 45.48 -4.81
C GLY A 713 19.81 45.57 -6.29
N GLY A 714 18.96 46.54 -6.62
CA GLY A 714 18.49 46.79 -7.99
C GLY A 714 17.35 45.87 -8.46
N ASP A 715 16.75 46.20 -9.62
CA ASP A 715 15.74 45.37 -10.30
C ASP A 715 16.44 44.30 -11.15
N ARG A 716 16.82 43.18 -10.52
CA ARG A 716 17.45 42.03 -11.19
C ARG A 716 16.46 40.90 -11.28
N ARG A 717 16.47 40.18 -12.42
CA ARG A 717 15.52 39.10 -12.68
C ARG A 717 16.26 37.86 -13.17
N LEU A 718 16.25 36.80 -12.38
CA LEU A 718 16.66 35.46 -12.76
C LEU A 718 15.41 34.60 -12.99
N ARG A 719 15.38 33.85 -14.09
CA ARG A 719 14.24 33.02 -14.50
C ARG A 719 14.67 31.60 -14.80
N PHE A 720 13.89 30.65 -14.30
CA PHE A 720 13.93 29.24 -14.69
C PHE A 720 12.64 28.92 -15.44
N TRP A 721 12.74 28.33 -16.63
CA TRP A 721 11.60 27.94 -17.45
C TRP A 721 11.59 26.42 -17.64
N LEU A 722 10.42 25.82 -17.44
CA LEU A 722 10.12 24.41 -17.72
C LEU A 722 9.08 24.30 -18.84
N ARG A 723 9.07 23.14 -19.52
CA ARG A 723 8.24 22.86 -20.71
C ARG A 723 8.40 23.96 -21.78
N ALA A 724 9.61 24.46 -21.92
CA ALA A 724 9.90 25.64 -22.74
C ALA A 724 10.17 25.27 -24.20
N GLY A 725 9.62 26.08 -25.10
CA GLY A 725 10.02 26.13 -26.52
C GLY A 725 11.28 26.97 -26.73
N ASP A 726 11.68 27.18 -27.98
CA ASP A 726 12.86 27.97 -28.33
C ASP A 726 12.78 29.43 -27.85
N TRP A 727 13.95 30.05 -27.63
CA TRP A 727 14.08 31.46 -27.28
C TRP A 727 13.40 32.39 -28.29
N ASN A 728 12.43 33.19 -27.84
CA ASN A 728 11.72 34.18 -28.66
C ASN A 728 12.23 35.61 -28.41
N THR A 729 12.73 35.89 -27.20
CA THR A 729 13.45 37.13 -26.88
C THR A 729 14.83 36.81 -26.30
N LEU A 730 15.52 37.83 -25.78
CA LEU A 730 16.81 37.65 -25.10
C LEU A 730 16.72 36.65 -23.93
N VAL A 731 15.64 36.69 -23.12
CA VAL A 731 15.47 35.83 -21.92
C VAL A 731 14.06 35.29 -21.70
N THR A 732 13.25 35.18 -22.76
CA THR A 732 11.96 34.46 -22.71
C THR A 732 11.89 33.45 -23.85
N PRO A 733 11.34 32.25 -23.61
CA PRO A 733 11.00 31.33 -24.69
C PRO A 733 9.80 31.85 -25.49
N SER A 734 9.45 31.14 -26.55
CA SER A 734 8.23 31.30 -27.34
C SER A 734 6.98 30.89 -26.56
N HIS A 735 7.06 29.77 -25.85
CA HIS A 735 6.08 29.32 -24.84
C HIS A 735 6.82 28.71 -23.65
N GLY A 736 6.20 28.72 -22.47
CA GLY A 736 6.74 28.01 -21.32
C GLY A 736 6.19 28.49 -19.99
N TYR A 737 6.60 27.77 -18.95
CA TYR A 737 6.14 27.96 -17.58
C TYR A 737 7.34 28.31 -16.71
N GLY A 738 7.28 29.47 -16.06
CA GLY A 738 8.45 30.08 -15.44
C GLY A 738 8.33 30.21 -13.94
N LEU A 739 9.48 30.22 -13.27
CA LEU A 739 9.65 30.89 -11.99
C LEU A 739 10.67 32.03 -12.16
N GLU A 740 10.33 33.19 -11.64
CA GLU A 740 11.18 34.38 -11.59
C GLU A 740 11.56 34.72 -10.14
N ILE A 741 12.85 34.94 -9.93
CA ILE A 741 13.44 35.59 -8.76
C ILE A 741 13.67 37.05 -9.15
N LYS A 742 12.93 37.97 -8.54
CA LYS A 742 13.10 39.41 -8.66
C LYS A 742 13.77 39.96 -7.39
N SER A 743 15.00 40.46 -7.50
CA SER A 743 15.49 41.43 -6.52
C SER A 743 14.82 42.77 -6.79
N THR A 744 14.37 43.43 -5.74
CA THR A 744 13.77 44.76 -5.79
C THR A 744 13.79 45.33 -4.37
N THR A 745 14.00 46.64 -4.27
CA THR A 745 13.94 47.37 -3.00
C THR A 745 12.53 47.85 -2.66
N ASP A 746 11.58 47.71 -3.61
CA ASP A 746 10.17 48.00 -3.34
C ASP A 746 9.53 46.81 -2.59
N GLN A 747 9.18 47.03 -1.32
CA GLN A 747 8.54 46.01 -0.49
C GLN A 747 7.08 45.71 -0.90
N ASN A 748 6.50 46.49 -1.82
CA ASN A 748 5.18 46.22 -2.40
C ASN A 748 5.25 45.22 -3.58
N GLU A 749 6.44 44.88 -4.07
CA GLU A 749 6.62 43.90 -5.15
C GLU A 749 6.96 42.49 -4.64
N GLN A 750 6.35 41.48 -5.26
CA GLN A 750 6.62 40.06 -4.97
C GLN A 750 7.96 39.61 -5.58
N ASN A 751 8.87 39.12 -4.72
CA ASN A 751 10.24 38.74 -5.08
C ASN A 751 10.36 37.35 -5.71
N ILE A 752 9.42 36.44 -5.48
CA ILE A 752 9.35 35.15 -6.20
C ILE A 752 8.00 35.10 -6.90
N ARG A 753 8.02 34.85 -8.22
CA ARG A 753 6.81 34.88 -9.07
C ARG A 753 6.73 33.65 -9.96
N LEU A 754 5.58 32.99 -9.97
CA LEU A 754 5.23 32.00 -11.00
C LEU A 754 4.75 32.76 -12.24
N LEU A 755 5.40 32.50 -13.37
CA LEU A 755 5.17 33.18 -14.64
C LEU A 755 4.63 32.21 -15.70
N ARG A 756 3.96 32.76 -16.70
CA ARG A 756 3.61 32.04 -17.92
C ARG A 756 3.82 32.92 -19.15
N ILE A 757 4.18 32.28 -20.27
CA ILE A 757 4.22 32.92 -21.59
C ILE A 757 3.56 32.00 -22.63
N LYS A 758 2.66 32.57 -23.44
CA LYS A 758 2.02 31.92 -24.59
C LYS A 758 2.71 32.41 -25.88
N GLN A 759 2.59 31.66 -26.96
CA GLN A 759 3.21 32.01 -28.24
C GLN A 759 2.84 33.43 -28.69
N GLY A 760 3.85 34.28 -28.89
CA GLY A 760 3.68 35.68 -29.29
C GLY A 760 3.26 36.66 -28.17
N SER A 761 3.13 36.22 -26.92
CA SER A 761 2.74 37.10 -25.79
C SER A 761 3.95 37.56 -24.96
N SER A 762 3.77 38.61 -24.17
CA SER A 762 4.68 38.93 -23.05
C SER A 762 4.50 37.92 -21.90
N PRO A 763 5.52 37.69 -21.04
CA PRO A 763 5.34 36.98 -19.77
C PRO A 763 4.34 37.71 -18.87
N PHE A 764 3.45 36.97 -18.22
CA PHE A 764 2.57 37.49 -17.16
C PHE A 764 2.71 36.67 -15.88
N THR A 765 2.48 37.32 -14.74
CA THR A 765 2.52 36.68 -13.41
C THR A 765 1.21 35.95 -13.14
N LEU A 766 1.31 34.70 -12.73
CA LEU A 766 0.19 33.87 -12.28
C LEU A 766 -0.09 34.03 -10.78
N THR A 767 0.98 34.15 -9.98
CA THR A 767 0.98 34.38 -8.52
C THR A 767 2.44 34.58 -8.06
N GLY A 768 2.64 34.95 -6.79
CA GLY A 768 3.96 35.14 -6.20
C GLY A 768 3.88 35.45 -4.71
N ILE A 769 5.06 35.61 -4.08
CA ILE A 769 5.22 35.97 -2.67
C ILE A 769 6.34 37.00 -2.50
N HIS A 770 6.31 37.72 -1.38
CA HIS A 770 7.49 38.39 -0.85
C HIS A 770 8.39 37.33 -0.19
N HIS A 771 9.69 37.38 -0.46
CA HIS A 771 10.67 36.45 0.09
C HIS A 771 11.97 37.20 0.31
N ALA A 772 12.54 37.08 1.52
CA ALA A 772 13.80 37.73 1.83
C ALA A 772 14.93 37.17 0.95
N MET A 773 15.78 38.04 0.42
CA MET A 773 16.93 37.66 -0.41
C MET A 773 18.22 37.78 0.41
N PRO A 774 18.56 36.84 1.31
CA PRO A 774 19.86 36.85 1.97
C PRO A 774 20.99 36.60 0.94
N PRO A 775 22.20 37.13 1.18
CA PRO A 775 23.38 36.91 0.32
C PRO A 775 23.93 35.47 0.40
N GLY A 776 23.39 34.66 1.31
CA GLY A 776 23.71 33.23 1.47
C GLY A 776 23.11 32.35 0.38
N ARG A 777 23.49 31.06 0.41
CA ARG A 777 22.92 30.04 -0.47
C ARG A 777 21.48 29.71 -0.11
N GLN A 778 20.69 29.43 -1.13
CA GLN A 778 19.29 29.03 -1.03
C GLN A 778 19.02 27.88 -2.00
N TRP A 779 18.10 27.00 -1.61
CA TRP A 779 17.53 25.97 -2.47
C TRP A 779 16.20 26.45 -3.03
N LEU A 780 15.96 26.13 -4.30
CA LEU A 780 14.74 26.37 -5.03
C LEU A 780 14.25 25.02 -5.57
N ARG A 781 13.01 24.65 -5.26
CA ARG A 781 12.28 23.57 -5.95
C ARG A 781 11.14 24.20 -6.74
N PHE A 782 11.10 23.96 -8.06
CA PHE A 782 10.07 24.44 -8.99
C PHE A 782 9.54 23.28 -9.83
N ARG A 783 8.22 23.14 -9.91
CA ARG A 783 7.54 22.11 -10.70
C ARG A 783 6.57 22.72 -11.70
N ALA A 784 6.52 22.14 -12.89
CA ALA A 784 5.48 22.34 -13.89
C ALA A 784 4.93 20.97 -14.31
N ASP A 785 3.73 20.65 -13.84
CA ASP A 785 3.04 19.37 -14.04
C ASP A 785 1.63 19.60 -14.65
N GLY A 786 0.90 18.53 -14.96
CA GLY A 786 -0.47 18.60 -15.47
C GLY A 786 -1.50 19.21 -14.49
N GLU A 787 -1.15 19.43 -13.23
CA GLU A 787 -2.02 20.06 -12.23
C GLU A 787 -1.77 21.57 -12.10
N GLY A 788 -0.56 22.04 -12.37
CA GLY A 788 -0.21 23.46 -12.29
C GLY A 788 1.28 23.76 -12.16
N LEU A 789 1.55 24.97 -11.65
CA LEU A 789 2.87 25.42 -11.25
C LEU A 789 2.99 25.48 -9.73
N ARG A 790 4.10 24.97 -9.19
CA ARG A 790 4.36 24.92 -7.74
C ARG A 790 5.81 25.26 -7.44
N ALA A 791 6.06 26.02 -6.38
CA ALA A 791 7.41 26.38 -5.96
C ALA A 791 7.56 26.56 -4.44
N LYS A 792 8.76 26.30 -3.95
CA LYS A 792 9.22 26.60 -2.59
C LYS A 792 10.73 26.86 -2.56
N ILE A 793 11.13 27.71 -1.64
CA ILE A 793 12.48 28.23 -1.47
C ILE A 793 12.87 28.22 0.02
N TRP A 794 14.10 27.83 0.32
CA TRP A 794 14.64 27.75 1.69
C TRP A 794 16.15 28.00 1.72
N ALA A 795 16.70 28.30 2.90
CA ALA A 795 18.13 28.53 3.07
C ALA A 795 18.94 27.21 2.96
N ASP A 796 20.16 27.28 2.42
CA ASP A 796 21.07 26.13 2.40
C ASP A 796 21.43 25.69 3.83
N GLY A 797 21.39 24.39 4.09
CA GLY A 797 21.49 23.81 5.43
C GLY A 797 20.19 23.81 6.27
N ALA A 798 19.09 24.43 5.81
CA ALA A 798 17.78 24.29 6.45
C ALA A 798 16.99 23.09 5.89
N GLN A 799 16.05 22.55 6.67
CA GLN A 799 15.14 21.51 6.20
C GLN A 799 14.23 22.05 5.09
N GLU A 800 14.00 21.25 4.05
CA GLU A 800 13.06 21.58 2.97
C GLU A 800 11.63 21.73 3.55
N PRO A 801 10.92 22.85 3.26
CA PRO A 801 9.54 23.03 3.69
C PRO A 801 8.64 21.92 3.15
N HIS A 802 7.73 21.39 3.98
CA HIS A 802 6.77 20.38 3.55
C HIS A 802 5.88 20.93 2.42
N ASP A 803 5.22 22.05 2.69
CA ASP A 803 4.20 22.64 1.82
C ASP A 803 4.80 23.53 0.72
N TRP A 804 4.06 23.65 -0.39
CA TRP A 804 4.39 24.57 -1.48
C TRP A 804 4.02 26.01 -1.09
N GLN A 805 5.04 26.84 -0.84
CA GLN A 805 4.88 28.26 -0.49
C GLN A 805 4.17 29.07 -1.59
N ILE A 806 4.30 28.63 -2.85
CA ILE A 806 3.64 29.23 -4.01
C ILE A 806 3.04 28.12 -4.86
N GLN A 807 1.77 28.24 -5.22
CA GLN A 807 1.11 27.30 -6.12
C GLN A 807 -0.01 27.94 -6.93
N ARG A 808 -0.18 27.51 -8.17
CA ARG A 808 -1.26 27.91 -9.08
C ARG A 808 -1.66 26.74 -9.97
N ALA A 809 -2.93 26.34 -9.91
CA ALA A 809 -3.49 25.45 -10.93
C ALA A 809 -3.60 26.18 -12.29
N ASP A 810 -3.12 25.55 -13.35
CA ASP A 810 -3.24 26.02 -14.74
C ASP A 810 -3.46 24.82 -15.67
N THR A 811 -4.72 24.57 -16.01
CA THR A 811 -5.15 23.40 -16.81
C THR A 811 -4.82 23.51 -18.30
N GLU A 812 -4.11 24.57 -18.71
CA GLU A 812 -3.63 24.73 -20.09
C GLU A 812 -2.15 24.33 -20.25
N ILE A 813 -1.51 23.79 -19.20
CA ILE A 813 -0.17 23.20 -19.27
C ILE A 813 -0.22 21.99 -20.21
N THR A 814 0.52 22.07 -21.31
CA THR A 814 0.42 21.16 -22.47
C THR A 814 1.75 21.05 -23.20
N GLY A 815 2.00 19.87 -23.80
CA GLY A 815 3.22 19.58 -24.59
C GLY A 815 4.49 19.37 -23.74
N PRO A 816 5.49 18.63 -24.25
CA PRO A 816 6.80 18.54 -23.62
C PRO A 816 7.69 19.74 -23.95
N GLY A 817 8.77 19.96 -23.19
CA GLY A 817 9.75 21.00 -23.53
C GLY A 817 11.02 21.01 -22.68
N ARG A 818 11.90 21.99 -22.95
CA ARG A 818 13.24 22.11 -22.35
C ARG A 818 13.24 22.82 -20.99
N LEU A 819 14.35 22.66 -20.27
CA LEU A 819 14.78 23.54 -19.18
C LEU A 819 15.63 24.69 -19.75
N LEU A 820 15.18 25.94 -19.53
CA LEU A 820 15.92 27.15 -19.88
C LEU A 820 16.16 28.03 -18.65
N ILE A 821 17.27 28.75 -18.63
CA ILE A 821 17.66 29.68 -17.56
C ILE A 821 18.02 31.03 -18.20
N GLY A 822 17.49 32.13 -17.69
CA GLY A 822 17.75 33.47 -18.24
C GLY A 822 17.78 34.56 -17.17
N ALA A 823 18.72 35.48 -17.27
CA ALA A 823 18.91 36.59 -16.35
C ALA A 823 18.98 37.94 -17.09
N THR A 824 18.34 38.97 -16.54
CA THR A 824 18.31 40.35 -17.08
C THR A 824 18.33 41.39 -15.99
N GLU A 825 18.93 42.54 -16.30
CA GLU A 825 19.07 43.66 -15.37
C GLU A 825 19.26 45.02 -16.08
N PRO A 826 18.80 46.15 -15.48
CA PRO A 826 19.14 47.52 -15.92
C PRO A 826 20.39 48.18 -15.27
N ALA A 827 21.07 47.57 -14.31
CA ALA A 827 22.10 48.20 -13.46
C ALA A 827 23.39 47.37 -13.12
N GLY A 828 23.56 46.15 -13.64
CA GLY A 828 24.70 45.25 -13.40
C GLY A 828 24.75 44.49 -12.06
N GLY A 829 25.16 43.22 -12.10
CA GLY A 829 25.06 42.28 -10.98
C GLY A 829 25.50 40.83 -11.27
N ASP A 830 25.27 39.95 -10.29
CA ASP A 830 25.64 38.53 -10.36
C ASP A 830 24.53 37.60 -9.83
N PHE A 831 24.32 36.50 -10.54
CA PHE A 831 23.63 35.31 -10.04
C PHE A 831 24.57 34.11 -10.06
N HIS A 832 24.61 33.37 -8.95
CA HIS A 832 25.33 32.10 -8.85
C HIS A 832 24.33 30.94 -8.80
N VAL A 833 24.59 29.89 -9.58
CA VAL A 833 23.82 28.65 -9.68
C VAL A 833 24.81 27.50 -9.47
N ASP A 834 24.66 26.78 -8.37
CA ASP A 834 25.72 25.94 -7.81
C ASP A 834 25.50 24.45 -8.10
N ASP A 835 24.22 24.05 -8.17
CA ASP A 835 23.76 22.71 -8.50
C ASP A 835 22.43 22.81 -9.25
N VAL A 836 22.25 22.01 -10.31
CA VAL A 836 21.00 21.91 -11.08
C VAL A 836 20.64 20.44 -11.27
N THR A 837 19.49 20.01 -10.75
CA THR A 837 18.92 18.67 -10.97
C THR A 837 17.53 18.79 -11.57
N LEU A 838 17.30 18.06 -12.65
CA LEU A 838 16.01 17.98 -13.34
C LEU A 838 15.50 16.53 -13.28
N TYR A 839 14.28 16.38 -12.77
CA TYR A 839 13.57 15.12 -12.65
C TYR A 839 12.48 15.03 -13.71
N ASP A 840 12.45 13.89 -14.39
CA ASP A 840 11.30 13.42 -15.17
C ASP A 840 10.21 12.99 -14.19
N ARG A 841 9.03 13.64 -14.23
CA ARG A 841 7.92 13.32 -13.33
C ARG A 841 7.02 12.23 -13.90
N ASP A 842 6.94 12.09 -15.21
CA ASP A 842 6.25 10.98 -15.88
C ASP A 842 6.86 9.62 -15.44
N ALA A 843 8.18 9.58 -15.24
CA ALA A 843 8.91 8.44 -14.68
C ALA A 843 8.73 8.23 -13.16
N LEU A 844 8.11 9.17 -12.43
CA LEU A 844 7.92 9.13 -10.97
C LEU A 844 6.45 8.96 -10.54
N ASP A 845 5.49 9.50 -11.29
CA ASP A 845 4.08 9.61 -10.88
C ASP A 845 3.19 8.41 -11.30
N SER A 846 3.80 7.28 -11.63
CA SER A 846 3.06 6.04 -11.99
C SER A 846 2.36 5.35 -10.81
N GLY A 847 2.28 5.96 -9.63
CA GLY A 847 1.46 5.47 -8.51
C GLY A 847 1.34 6.46 -7.35
N GLY A 848 0.11 6.77 -6.93
CA GLY A 848 -0.15 7.60 -5.74
C GLY A 848 -1.52 8.27 -5.68
N ALA A 849 -2.59 7.51 -5.46
CA ALA A 849 -3.86 8.09 -5.03
C ALA A 849 -3.83 8.32 -3.51
N ALA A 850 -4.06 9.55 -3.05
CA ALA A 850 -4.01 9.88 -1.63
C ALA A 850 -5.17 9.23 -0.84
N ALA A 851 -4.85 8.60 0.30
CA ALA A 851 -5.81 7.92 1.15
C ALA A 851 -6.40 8.82 2.25
N ALA A 852 -7.65 8.54 2.62
CA ALA A 852 -8.36 9.16 3.75
C ALA A 852 -7.96 8.54 5.10
N GLN A 853 -8.25 9.21 6.23
CA GLN A 853 -7.86 8.71 7.56
C GLN A 853 -8.77 7.58 8.05
N ASP A 854 -8.18 6.39 8.22
CA ASP A 854 -8.88 5.13 8.46
C ASP A 854 -9.39 4.97 9.91
N ASN A 855 -10.45 5.69 10.28
CA ASN A 855 -11.27 5.42 11.48
C ASN A 855 -12.17 4.17 11.32
N GLY A 856 -11.72 3.20 10.53
CA GLY A 856 -12.46 2.00 10.15
C GLY A 856 -12.62 1.01 11.31
N SER A 857 -13.84 0.48 11.44
CA SER A 857 -14.10 -0.67 12.29
C SER A 857 -14.81 -1.77 11.52
N THR A 858 -15.01 -2.90 12.18
CA THR A 858 -15.49 -4.18 11.63
C THR A 858 -15.72 -5.08 12.84
N ILE A 859 -16.54 -6.12 12.72
CA ILE A 859 -16.45 -7.29 13.59
C ILE A 859 -16.07 -8.54 12.80
N HIS A 860 -15.32 -9.43 13.43
CA HIS A 860 -15.07 -10.77 12.90
C HIS A 860 -15.42 -11.86 13.93
N LEU A 861 -15.93 -12.99 13.44
CA LEU A 861 -16.11 -14.21 14.22
C LEU A 861 -15.78 -15.45 13.36
N THR A 862 -15.22 -16.48 14.00
CA THR A 862 -15.03 -17.80 13.38
C THR A 862 -15.73 -18.85 14.24
N VAL A 863 -16.45 -19.77 13.60
CA VAL A 863 -17.19 -20.88 14.22
C VAL A 863 -16.90 -22.17 13.47
N ALA A 864 -16.77 -23.28 14.20
CA ALA A 864 -16.73 -24.63 13.66
C ALA A 864 -17.71 -25.54 14.43
N ASP A 865 -18.23 -26.57 13.77
CA ASP A 865 -19.12 -27.57 14.39
C ASP A 865 -18.52 -28.98 14.40
N SER A 866 -19.15 -29.88 15.14
CA SER A 866 -18.75 -31.29 15.30
C SER A 866 -18.86 -32.13 14.01
N ALA A 867 -19.50 -31.61 12.96
CA ALA A 867 -19.51 -32.21 11.62
C ALA A 867 -18.40 -31.65 10.70
N GLY A 868 -17.54 -30.76 11.23
CA GLY A 868 -16.41 -30.16 10.51
C GLY A 868 -16.79 -29.03 9.56
N ASN A 869 -18.03 -28.51 9.60
CA ASN A 869 -18.34 -27.29 8.86
C ASN A 869 -17.72 -26.10 9.59
N ILE A 870 -17.29 -25.09 8.84
CA ILE A 870 -16.62 -23.91 9.38
C ILE A 870 -17.24 -22.66 8.76
N VAL A 871 -17.41 -21.62 9.56
CA VAL A 871 -17.84 -20.30 9.13
C VAL A 871 -16.86 -19.25 9.61
N ALA A 872 -16.16 -18.61 8.67
CA ALA A 872 -15.35 -17.41 8.91
C ALA A 872 -16.17 -16.19 8.44
N TYR A 873 -16.57 -15.32 9.36
CA TYR A 873 -17.58 -14.29 9.09
C TYR A 873 -17.10 -12.90 9.51
N THR A 874 -16.97 -11.99 8.54
CA THR A 874 -16.51 -10.61 8.73
C THR A 874 -17.56 -9.63 8.20
N HIS A 875 -18.10 -8.73 9.05
CA HIS A 875 -19.00 -7.67 8.60
C HIS A 875 -18.75 -6.33 9.29
N THR A 876 -19.28 -5.22 8.77
CA THR A 876 -18.95 -3.87 9.23
C THR A 876 -20.12 -2.88 9.08
N LEU A 877 -20.02 -1.73 9.75
CA LEU A 877 -20.76 -0.51 9.45
C LEU A 877 -19.93 0.53 8.65
N GLY A 878 -18.67 0.24 8.34
CA GLY A 878 -17.67 1.17 7.77
C GLY A 878 -16.75 1.73 8.85
N ALA A 879 -16.95 2.98 9.24
CA ALA A 879 -16.32 3.55 10.44
C ALA A 879 -16.84 2.88 11.73
N ILE A 880 -16.18 3.14 12.87
CA ILE A 880 -16.84 3.01 14.17
C ILE A 880 -18.19 3.74 14.09
N GLY A 881 -19.28 3.15 14.57
CA GLY A 881 -20.63 3.72 14.58
C GLY A 881 -21.29 3.90 13.21
N GLY A 882 -20.66 3.51 12.10
CA GLY A 882 -21.11 3.84 10.75
C GLY A 882 -21.29 5.36 10.58
N ASN A 883 -22.39 5.78 9.95
CA ASN A 883 -22.72 7.21 9.80
C ASN A 883 -23.24 7.88 11.09
N GLY A 884 -23.30 7.15 12.21
CA GLY A 884 -23.78 7.65 13.49
C GLY A 884 -25.31 7.74 13.62
N MET A 885 -26.11 7.43 12.59
CA MET A 885 -27.57 7.49 12.65
C MET A 885 -28.19 6.16 13.11
N VAL A 886 -28.78 6.15 14.31
CA VAL A 886 -29.72 5.09 14.72
C VAL A 886 -31.05 5.29 14.00
N VAL A 887 -31.53 4.25 13.32
CA VAL A 887 -32.84 4.26 12.65
C VAL A 887 -33.97 4.43 13.69
N PRO A 888 -34.79 5.51 13.61
CA PRO A 888 -35.77 5.83 14.65
C PRO A 888 -36.77 4.70 14.91
N GLY A 889 -36.92 4.35 16.19
CA GLY A 889 -37.78 3.24 16.65
C GLY A 889 -37.29 1.83 16.30
N ARG A 890 -36.11 1.67 15.67
CA ARG A 890 -35.53 0.36 15.28
C ARG A 890 -34.23 0.00 16.00
N GLY A 891 -33.52 0.99 16.56
CA GLY A 891 -32.42 0.75 17.49
C GLY A 891 -31.11 0.25 16.88
N PHE A 892 -30.98 0.13 15.56
CA PHE A 892 -29.70 -0.17 14.90
C PHE A 892 -29.12 1.05 14.18
N LEU A 893 -27.79 1.13 14.15
CA LEU A 893 -27.01 2.14 13.41
C LEU A 893 -26.96 1.80 11.92
N LEU A 894 -26.95 2.82 11.06
CA LEU A 894 -26.70 2.66 9.62
C LEU A 894 -25.21 2.75 9.29
N ASN A 895 -24.82 2.00 8.26
CA ASN A 895 -23.47 2.03 7.73
C ASN A 895 -23.12 3.35 7.01
N ASN A 896 -21.82 3.57 6.82
CA ASN A 896 -21.26 4.54 5.89
C ASN A 896 -20.33 3.88 4.85
N GLU A 897 -20.62 2.64 4.43
CA GLU A 897 -19.73 1.82 3.60
C GLU A 897 -19.43 2.41 2.21
N LEU A 898 -20.25 3.35 1.71
CA LEU A 898 -20.01 4.08 0.47
C LEU A 898 -19.05 5.27 0.64
N SER A 899 -18.70 5.67 1.87
CA SER A 899 -17.71 6.73 2.12
C SER A 899 -16.27 6.20 2.04
N GLY A 900 -15.32 7.06 1.64
CA GLY A 900 -13.87 6.80 1.65
C GLY A 900 -13.35 5.69 0.72
N ARG A 901 -14.20 4.81 0.19
CA ARG A 901 -13.81 3.69 -0.69
C ARG A 901 -13.99 4.02 -2.17
N PRO A 902 -15.19 4.38 -2.67
CA PRO A 902 -15.33 5.07 -3.95
C PRO A 902 -15.11 6.58 -3.70
N GLY A 903 -13.93 7.09 -4.05
CA GLY A 903 -13.63 8.51 -3.90
C GLY A 903 -14.40 9.36 -4.91
N ALA A 904 -14.76 10.59 -4.54
CA ALA A 904 -15.33 11.57 -5.48
C ALA A 904 -14.37 11.92 -6.64
N LEU A 905 -13.07 11.67 -6.44
CA LEU A 905 -12.00 11.84 -7.43
C LEU A 905 -11.56 10.51 -8.09
N THR A 906 -12.20 9.37 -7.77
CA THR A 906 -11.88 8.09 -8.41
C THR A 906 -12.23 8.16 -9.90
N PRO A 907 -11.29 7.90 -10.83
CA PRO A 907 -11.50 8.14 -12.25
C PRO A 907 -12.71 7.41 -12.85
N PRO A 908 -13.45 8.03 -13.78
CA PRO A 908 -14.47 7.35 -14.57
C PRO A 908 -13.90 6.10 -15.26
N GLY A 909 -14.60 4.97 -15.12
CA GLY A 909 -14.15 3.68 -15.65
C GLY A 909 -13.34 2.81 -14.68
N HIS A 910 -12.88 3.34 -13.54
CA HIS A 910 -12.20 2.55 -12.51
C HIS A 910 -13.13 1.45 -11.92
N PRO A 911 -12.64 0.24 -11.58
CA PRO A 911 -13.49 -0.86 -11.07
C PRO A 911 -14.34 -0.48 -9.83
N ASN A 912 -13.78 0.38 -8.97
CA ASN A 912 -14.43 0.90 -7.76
C ASN A 912 -14.98 2.35 -7.92
N ALA A 913 -15.22 2.83 -9.15
CA ALA A 913 -15.78 4.17 -9.38
C ALA A 913 -17.23 4.31 -8.85
N PRO A 914 -17.65 5.47 -8.29
CA PRO A 914 -18.99 5.66 -7.73
C PRO A 914 -20.13 5.54 -8.77
N ARG A 915 -21.04 4.58 -8.58
CA ARG A 915 -22.18 4.29 -9.49
C ARG A 915 -23.30 3.46 -8.84
N GLY A 916 -24.50 3.53 -9.40
CA GLY A 916 -25.70 2.90 -8.83
C GLY A 916 -25.60 1.38 -8.72
N GLY A 917 -26.12 0.81 -7.63
CA GLY A 917 -26.12 -0.64 -7.38
C GLY A 917 -24.76 -1.25 -6.99
N MET A 918 -23.66 -0.49 -7.03
CA MET A 918 -22.32 -1.04 -6.75
C MET A 918 -22.15 -1.51 -5.30
N ARG A 919 -21.30 -2.51 -5.08
CA ARG A 919 -20.75 -2.85 -3.76
C ARG A 919 -19.32 -2.30 -3.63
N PRO A 920 -19.04 -1.36 -2.72
CA PRO A 920 -17.73 -0.71 -2.63
C PRO A 920 -16.65 -1.69 -2.14
N LEU A 921 -15.46 -1.61 -2.75
CA LEU A 921 -14.29 -2.40 -2.37
C LEU A 921 -14.06 -2.38 -0.84
N SER A 922 -13.75 -3.56 -0.28
CA SER A 922 -13.65 -3.80 1.15
C SER A 922 -12.34 -4.51 1.48
N THR A 923 -11.63 -4.05 2.51
CA THR A 923 -10.41 -4.70 3.01
C THR A 923 -10.66 -5.96 3.85
N GLN A 924 -11.91 -6.38 3.99
CA GLN A 924 -12.29 -7.61 4.67
C GLN A 924 -11.75 -8.85 3.94
N SER A 925 -11.21 -9.82 4.68
CA SER A 925 -10.82 -11.14 4.17
C SER A 925 -11.08 -12.20 5.24
N PRO A 926 -12.32 -12.73 5.36
CA PRO A 926 -12.49 -14.05 5.98
C PRO A 926 -11.71 -15.07 5.15
N THR A 927 -10.99 -15.96 5.84
CA THR A 927 -10.02 -16.87 5.23
C THR A 927 -10.08 -18.25 5.90
N ILE A 928 -10.04 -19.31 5.11
CA ILE A 928 -9.94 -20.70 5.59
C ILE A 928 -8.76 -21.38 4.89
N VAL A 929 -7.94 -22.12 5.63
CA VAL A 929 -6.74 -22.79 5.15
C VAL A 929 -6.89 -24.30 5.30
N THR A 930 -6.60 -25.04 4.24
CA THR A 930 -6.49 -26.51 4.27
C THR A 930 -5.05 -26.98 4.06
N LYS A 931 -4.77 -28.21 4.51
CA LYS A 931 -3.56 -28.96 4.18
C LYS A 931 -3.96 -30.39 3.84
N ASN A 932 -3.45 -30.95 2.75
CA ASN A 932 -3.81 -32.29 2.25
C ASN A 932 -5.33 -32.52 2.04
N GLY A 933 -6.13 -31.44 1.93
CA GLY A 933 -7.60 -31.50 1.78
C GLY A 933 -8.40 -31.35 3.09
N ASP A 934 -7.75 -31.35 4.26
CA ASP A 934 -8.40 -31.12 5.56
C ASP A 934 -8.19 -29.68 6.05
N PRO A 935 -9.18 -29.05 6.71
CA PRO A 935 -9.02 -27.72 7.29
C PRO A 935 -8.06 -27.75 8.47
N VAL A 936 -7.14 -26.78 8.53
CA VAL A 936 -6.13 -26.66 9.60
C VAL A 936 -6.21 -25.34 10.34
N LEU A 937 -6.70 -24.28 9.69
CA LEU A 937 -6.86 -22.94 10.26
C LEU A 937 -8.05 -22.25 9.58
N ALA A 938 -8.85 -21.52 10.34
CA ALA A 938 -9.81 -20.54 9.83
C ALA A 938 -9.67 -19.26 10.64
N LEU A 939 -9.67 -18.09 9.98
CA LEU A 939 -9.39 -16.82 10.62
C LEU A 939 -9.99 -15.61 9.91
N GLY A 940 -10.01 -14.52 10.65
CA GLY A 940 -10.22 -13.17 10.16
C GLY A 940 -10.04 -12.18 11.31
N THR A 941 -10.26 -10.90 11.03
CA THR A 941 -10.02 -9.81 11.99
C THR A 941 -10.79 -8.55 11.57
N PRO A 942 -11.17 -7.69 12.52
CA PRO A 942 -11.44 -6.29 12.24
C PRO A 942 -10.14 -5.50 12.05
N GLY A 943 -10.24 -4.19 11.76
CA GLY A 943 -9.08 -3.30 11.65
C GLY A 943 -9.05 -2.37 10.44
N GLY A 944 -10.18 -2.09 9.78
CA GLY A 944 -10.23 -1.17 8.64
C GLY A 944 -9.36 -1.65 7.48
N GLY A 945 -8.45 -0.81 7.00
CA GLY A 945 -7.44 -1.16 5.99
C GLY A 945 -6.41 -2.18 6.45
N THR A 946 -6.18 -2.34 7.76
CA THR A 946 -5.14 -3.25 8.30
C THR A 946 -5.52 -4.74 8.35
N ILE A 947 -6.72 -5.09 7.87
CA ILE A 947 -7.21 -6.48 7.87
C ILE A 947 -6.33 -7.39 6.98
N VAL A 948 -5.95 -6.92 5.80
CA VAL A 948 -5.12 -7.67 4.83
C VAL A 948 -3.73 -7.98 5.42
N THR A 949 -3.04 -6.95 5.93
CA THR A 949 -1.74 -7.08 6.59
C THR A 949 -1.82 -7.98 7.81
N THR A 950 -2.84 -7.81 8.66
CA THR A 950 -3.03 -8.66 9.84
C THR A 950 -3.23 -10.13 9.45
N VAL A 951 -4.14 -10.46 8.52
CA VAL A 951 -4.36 -11.85 8.07
C VAL A 951 -3.08 -12.44 7.48
N LEU A 952 -2.40 -11.69 6.60
CA LEU A 952 -1.12 -12.11 6.01
C LEU A 952 -0.05 -12.37 7.08
N GLN A 953 0.05 -11.51 8.11
CA GLN A 953 1.03 -11.67 9.19
C GLN A 953 0.72 -12.88 10.09
N ILE A 954 -0.56 -13.17 10.38
CA ILE A 954 -0.93 -14.41 11.10
C ILE A 954 -0.55 -15.65 10.27
N LEU A 955 -0.81 -15.62 8.96
CA LEU A 955 -0.48 -16.75 8.08
C LEU A 955 1.02 -17.04 8.06
N ILE A 956 1.89 -16.04 7.86
CA ILE A 956 3.36 -16.28 7.87
C ILE A 956 3.90 -16.58 9.29
N ASN A 957 3.30 -16.02 10.34
CA ASN A 957 3.65 -16.40 11.72
C ASN A 957 3.39 -17.90 11.97
N HIS A 958 2.26 -18.42 11.50
CA HIS A 958 1.87 -19.80 11.75
C HIS A 958 2.51 -20.79 10.76
N ILE A 959 2.63 -20.44 9.48
CA ILE A 959 3.09 -21.33 8.40
C ILE A 959 4.61 -21.32 8.24
N ASP A 960 5.24 -20.13 8.18
CA ASP A 960 6.68 -19.98 7.90
C ASP A 960 7.50 -20.00 9.20
N PHE A 961 7.07 -19.21 10.20
CA PHE A 961 7.78 -19.10 11.47
C PHE A 961 7.36 -20.16 12.51
N GLY A 962 6.43 -21.06 12.16
CA GLY A 962 6.03 -22.21 12.98
C GLY A 962 5.39 -21.87 14.33
N MET A 963 4.90 -20.63 14.51
CA MET A 963 4.32 -20.17 15.78
C MET A 963 3.00 -20.87 16.06
N THR A 964 2.67 -21.12 17.34
CA THR A 964 1.33 -21.59 17.70
C THR A 964 0.29 -20.53 17.34
N LEU A 965 -0.98 -20.91 17.10
CA LEU A 965 -2.00 -19.91 16.77
C LEU A 965 -2.17 -18.84 17.87
N PRO A 966 -2.17 -19.17 19.18
CA PRO A 966 -2.12 -18.17 20.25
C PRO A 966 -0.93 -17.21 20.14
N ASP A 967 0.28 -17.70 19.89
CA ASP A 967 1.47 -16.85 19.77
C ASP A 967 1.43 -15.97 18.52
N ALA A 968 0.99 -16.53 17.39
CA ALA A 968 0.82 -15.80 16.13
C ALA A 968 -0.19 -14.65 16.29
N VAL A 969 -1.29 -14.87 17.02
CA VAL A 969 -2.29 -13.84 17.37
C VAL A 969 -1.72 -12.83 18.36
N ALA A 970 -0.98 -13.25 19.38
CA ALA A 970 -0.40 -12.35 20.37
C ALA A 970 0.72 -11.44 19.79
N ALA A 971 1.48 -11.94 18.81
CA ALA A 971 2.67 -11.29 18.24
C ALA A 971 2.45 -9.80 17.86
N PRO A 972 3.46 -8.92 18.07
CA PRO A 972 3.41 -7.53 17.61
C PRO A 972 3.24 -7.41 16.09
N ARG A 973 2.37 -6.49 15.67
CA ARG A 973 1.95 -6.36 14.27
C ARG A 973 2.61 -5.18 13.55
N LEU A 974 2.77 -5.34 12.24
CA LEU A 974 3.26 -4.33 11.31
C LEU A 974 2.30 -4.22 10.12
N SER A 975 1.96 -3.01 9.68
CA SER A 975 1.04 -2.79 8.56
C SER A 975 1.60 -1.77 7.58
N GLN A 976 1.75 -2.20 6.32
CA GLN A 976 2.18 -1.38 5.20
C GLN A 976 1.23 -1.63 4.02
N ARG A 977 0.56 -0.57 3.54
CA ARG A 977 -0.62 -0.64 2.65
C ARG A 977 -0.50 0.25 1.41
N ASN A 978 0.69 0.79 1.11
CA ASN A 978 0.96 1.67 -0.04
C ASN A 978 0.06 2.91 -0.13
N ASP A 979 -0.47 3.36 1.00
CA ASP A 979 -1.46 4.43 1.15
C ASP A 979 -0.90 5.66 1.88
N ASN A 980 0.28 5.52 2.48
CA ASN A 980 1.04 6.56 3.15
C ASN A 980 2.05 7.19 2.16
N PRO A 981 1.91 8.48 1.75
CA PRO A 981 2.82 9.12 0.79
C PRO A 981 4.28 9.21 1.25
N GLN A 982 4.52 9.25 2.56
CA GLN A 982 5.86 9.22 3.17
C GLN A 982 6.44 7.80 3.24
N GLY A 983 5.63 6.77 2.97
CA GLY A 983 6.02 5.36 2.92
C GLY A 983 6.17 4.68 4.28
N ASN A 984 5.78 5.37 5.36
CA ASN A 984 5.98 4.86 6.72
C ASN A 984 5.10 3.63 6.98
N THR A 985 5.72 2.54 7.42
CA THR A 985 5.05 1.33 7.90
C THR A 985 4.49 1.57 9.30
N GLN A 986 3.18 1.37 9.51
CA GLN A 986 2.58 1.45 10.84
C GLN A 986 3.03 0.26 11.68
N ILE A 987 3.51 0.50 12.90
CA ILE A 987 3.96 -0.56 13.82
C ILE A 987 3.40 -0.39 15.21
N GLU A 988 3.11 -1.52 15.87
CA GLU A 988 2.70 -1.49 17.27
C GLU A 988 3.85 -1.11 18.20
N GLN A 989 3.53 -0.43 19.31
CA GLN A 989 4.51 -0.01 20.32
C GLN A 989 5.34 -1.17 20.90
N ALA A 990 4.81 -2.40 20.89
CA ALA A 990 5.51 -3.62 21.29
C ALA A 990 6.54 -4.14 20.26
N PHE A 991 6.49 -3.66 19.02
CA PHE A 991 7.52 -3.91 17.99
C PHE A 991 8.60 -2.83 17.99
N ALA A 992 8.27 -1.59 18.37
CA ALA A 992 9.20 -0.48 18.41
C ALA A 992 10.42 -0.78 19.31
N GLY A 993 11.63 -0.56 18.78
CA GLY A 993 12.89 -0.75 19.52
C GLY A 993 13.43 -2.19 19.58
N THR A 994 12.68 -3.18 19.07
CA THR A 994 13.16 -4.57 18.89
C THR A 994 14.42 -4.65 18.00
N PRO A 995 15.18 -5.76 18.04
CA PRO A 995 16.27 -6.00 17.09
C PRO A 995 15.80 -5.92 15.63
N GLU A 996 14.63 -6.50 15.32
CA GLU A 996 14.03 -6.50 13.99
C GLU A 996 13.64 -5.09 13.55
N HIS A 997 13.01 -4.28 14.41
CA HIS A 997 12.72 -2.87 14.12
C HIS A 997 13.98 -2.08 13.76
N LYS A 998 15.09 -2.30 14.50
CA LYS A 998 16.36 -1.63 14.24
C LYS A 998 16.94 -2.06 12.89
N ALA A 999 17.09 -3.36 12.66
CA ALA A 999 17.63 -3.91 11.41
C ALA A 999 16.79 -3.54 10.17
N LEU A 1000 15.46 -3.51 10.28
CA LEU A 1000 14.59 -3.01 9.21
C LEU A 1000 14.87 -1.54 8.86
N GLY A 1001 15.15 -0.71 9.87
CA GLY A 1001 15.48 0.71 9.68
C GLY A 1001 16.91 0.96 9.17
N THR A 1002 17.90 0.17 9.62
CA THR A 1002 19.32 0.38 9.27
C THR A 1002 19.78 -0.38 8.05
N ASP A 1003 19.25 -1.58 7.83
CA ASP A 1003 19.77 -2.54 6.84
C ASP A 1003 18.85 -2.64 5.62
N HIS A 1004 17.60 -2.17 5.75
CA HIS A 1004 16.52 -2.32 4.75
C HIS A 1004 15.79 -0.99 4.40
N ASP A 1005 16.27 0.18 4.86
CA ASP A 1005 15.69 1.53 4.61
C ASP A 1005 14.19 1.70 4.95
N GLN A 1006 13.61 0.82 5.77
CA GLN A 1006 12.19 0.89 6.14
C GLN A 1006 11.93 2.04 7.12
N LEU A 1007 10.99 2.91 6.76
CA LEU A 1007 10.49 3.95 7.67
C LEU A 1007 9.29 3.46 8.46
N PHE A 1008 9.13 4.00 9.67
CA PHE A 1008 8.12 3.58 10.63
C PHE A 1008 7.25 4.73 11.11
N ASP A 1009 5.95 4.46 11.20
CA ASP A 1009 4.98 5.28 11.91
C ASP A 1009 4.67 4.59 13.25
N ILE A 1010 5.02 5.28 14.32
CA ILE A 1010 4.78 4.90 15.72
C ILE A 1010 3.87 5.95 16.40
N SER A 1011 3.13 6.73 15.61
CA SER A 1011 2.00 7.51 16.12
C SER A 1011 1.02 6.57 16.84
N THR A 1012 0.28 7.10 17.82
CA THR A 1012 -0.32 6.27 18.88
C THR A 1012 -1.41 5.33 18.34
N LEU A 1013 -1.02 4.11 17.98
CA LEU A 1013 -1.89 2.96 17.73
C LEU A 1013 -2.43 2.42 19.06
N THR A 1014 -3.15 3.27 19.79
CA THR A 1014 -3.54 3.11 21.22
C THR A 1014 -4.28 1.79 21.50
N TYR A 1015 -4.85 1.16 20.47
CA TYR A 1015 -5.68 -0.04 20.56
C TYR A 1015 -5.16 -1.23 19.74
N GLY A 1016 -3.98 -1.08 19.12
CA GLY A 1016 -3.33 -2.08 18.27
C GLY A 1016 -3.92 -2.21 16.86
N ILE A 1017 -3.23 -3.02 16.06
CA ILE A 1017 -3.57 -3.34 14.66
C ILE A 1017 -4.46 -4.58 14.65
N GLY A 1018 -5.76 -4.41 14.42
CA GLY A 1018 -6.73 -5.51 14.36
C GLY A 1018 -7.01 -6.25 15.69
N ALA A 1019 -7.84 -7.30 15.63
CA ALA A 1019 -8.23 -8.13 16.78
C ALA A 1019 -8.75 -9.50 16.31
N VAL A 1020 -7.82 -10.42 16.02
CA VAL A 1020 -8.10 -11.69 15.34
C VAL A 1020 -9.08 -12.58 16.12
N ASN A 1021 -10.01 -13.23 15.42
CA ASN A 1021 -10.71 -14.42 15.89
C ASN A 1021 -10.43 -15.56 14.91
N ALA A 1022 -10.08 -16.73 15.43
CA ALA A 1022 -9.60 -17.85 14.63
C ALA A 1022 -9.87 -19.21 15.31
N ILE A 1023 -9.79 -20.28 14.51
CA ILE A 1023 -9.87 -21.67 14.96
C ILE A 1023 -8.77 -22.49 14.26
N THR A 1024 -8.08 -23.35 14.99
CA THR A 1024 -7.15 -24.35 14.44
C THR A 1024 -7.49 -25.75 14.92
N TYR A 1025 -7.09 -26.76 14.15
CA TYR A 1025 -7.23 -28.18 14.47
C TYR A 1025 -5.91 -28.74 14.96
N LEU A 1026 -5.95 -29.44 16.09
CA LEU A 1026 -4.81 -30.00 16.79
C LEU A 1026 -4.80 -31.55 16.65
N PRO A 1027 -3.69 -32.22 17.01
CA PRO A 1027 -3.62 -33.68 17.01
C PRO A 1027 -4.73 -34.36 17.84
N ALA A 1028 -4.98 -35.64 17.55
CA ALA A 1028 -6.04 -36.45 18.16
C ALA A 1028 -7.48 -35.91 17.99
N GLY A 1029 -7.73 -35.02 17.02
CA GLY A 1029 -9.06 -34.48 16.74
C GLY A 1029 -9.50 -33.36 17.68
N GLN A 1030 -8.56 -32.79 18.44
CA GLN A 1030 -8.81 -31.59 19.24
C GLN A 1030 -9.03 -30.36 18.34
N ILE A 1031 -9.88 -29.45 18.80
CA ILE A 1031 -10.14 -28.17 18.16
C ILE A 1031 -9.82 -27.04 19.15
N GLN A 1032 -9.13 -26.00 18.67
CA GLN A 1032 -8.74 -24.85 19.48
C GLN A 1032 -9.28 -23.56 18.87
N ALA A 1033 -10.16 -22.88 19.61
CA ALA A 1033 -10.54 -21.50 19.33
C ALA A 1033 -9.52 -20.54 19.95
N VAL A 1034 -9.15 -19.52 19.18
CA VAL A 1034 -8.22 -18.46 19.58
C VAL A 1034 -8.82 -17.10 19.23
N SER A 1035 -8.70 -16.17 20.16
CA SER A 1035 -9.26 -14.83 20.10
C SER A 1035 -8.21 -13.84 20.63
N GLU A 1036 -8.24 -12.62 20.12
CA GLU A 1036 -7.35 -11.53 20.53
C GLU A 1036 -7.25 -11.38 22.06
N PRO A 1037 -6.05 -11.48 22.66
CA PRO A 1037 -5.91 -11.41 24.11
C PRO A 1037 -5.99 -9.99 24.69
N VAL A 1038 -5.61 -8.95 23.95
CA VAL A 1038 -5.42 -7.59 24.51
C VAL A 1038 -6.05 -6.49 23.66
N ARG A 1039 -5.82 -6.48 22.34
CA ARG A 1039 -6.26 -5.38 21.46
C ARG A 1039 -7.78 -5.25 21.49
N ARG A 1040 -8.28 -4.01 21.38
CA ARG A 1040 -9.72 -3.68 21.53
C ARG A 1040 -10.38 -4.24 22.81
N GLY A 1041 -9.60 -4.42 23.88
CA GLY A 1041 -10.06 -4.94 25.18
C GLY A 1041 -10.16 -6.47 25.27
N GLY A 1042 -9.67 -7.18 24.25
CA GLY A 1042 -9.68 -8.64 24.14
C GLY A 1042 -11.04 -9.22 23.72
N GLY A 1043 -11.00 -10.40 23.11
CA GLY A 1043 -12.18 -11.16 22.70
C GLY A 1043 -12.50 -12.33 23.63
N SER A 1044 -13.03 -13.41 23.05
CA SER A 1044 -13.51 -14.59 23.76
C SER A 1044 -13.56 -15.81 22.83
N ALA A 1045 -12.89 -16.87 23.26
CA ALA A 1045 -12.88 -18.20 22.67
C ALA A 1045 -13.65 -19.17 23.57
N MET A 1046 -14.41 -20.09 22.97
CA MET A 1046 -15.08 -21.19 23.66
C MET A 1046 -15.10 -22.45 22.77
N THR A 1047 -15.15 -23.61 23.40
CA THR A 1047 -15.36 -24.92 22.76
C THR A 1047 -16.61 -25.58 23.32
N GLN A 1048 -17.17 -26.55 22.60
CA GLN A 1048 -18.12 -27.47 23.21
C GLN A 1048 -17.39 -28.31 24.27
N LEU A 1049 -18.08 -28.55 25.39
CA LEU A 1049 -17.64 -29.54 26.38
C LEU A 1049 -18.09 -30.92 25.90
N PRO A 1050 -17.30 -31.99 26.14
CA PRO A 1050 -17.64 -33.35 25.75
C PRO A 1050 -18.82 -33.93 26.56
#